data_AF-A0A0C3RD80-F1
#
_entry.id   AF-A0A0C3RD80-F1
#
_cell.length_a   1.000
_cell.length_b   1.000
_cell.length_c   1.000
_cell.angle_alpha   90.00
_cell.angle_beta   90.00
_cell.angle_gamma   90.00
#
_symmetry.space_group_name_H-M   'P 1'
#
loop_
_entity.id
_entity.type
_entity.pdbx_description
1 polymer ?
#
loop_
_entity_poly.entity_id
_entity_poly.type
_entity_poly.pdbx_seq_one_letter_code
_entity_poly.pdbx_strand_id
1 'polypeptide(L)'
;MIIVITPPEFIPHEESIINRLFENGLHLLHLRKPGGSRKDYENFIQKIIPAFRNRIVIHDHFGLVKTYGLKGVHLKYEQVAQWKEKNAYHHVSVSCHTVEEIDRIPFHTDYLFLSPIFDSISKYGYRSKFDPDTLKSFLNSTDKQIIALGGVDADRVSSCRKMGFAGVALLGYIWNKSEEAISRFLKLFPTPVLSIAGFDPSSGAGISSDIKTFENCGVYGLGICTAITFQNQNEYLETRWLTFEEITRQCDIILQEFSPRVIKIGLIKDFTLLDQIVAYLKQKLPRTKIIWDPILKASAGFEFHRHDDRKKLMSILRKIYLITPNAEELSKLFSLPAENYNENITRLQTVCHSLRTNILWKGGHNREEYPTDRLITATHEYSGSVSRNKHDKHGTGCVLSAVIASRLAQGYSLPVACREGQLYVSDFIQSNDTRLGVHPSRYSPLFKTDLHRLPLQYITDFKEGMSIPEQVEAACKGGIRWIQLRMKETDRSECLKTGAEVKAICQKYNALFIINDRVDIALELDADGVHLGKEDMNPLEARKLLGNDKIIGATCNTFKDIMTRSVQRIDYIGLGPFTYTTTKKKLSPVLGLEGYRNIMESCRKTGINIPVYAIGGIKEKDISPLFSTGISGIALSSLIKNSENLTSKTEEIINLIINKI
;
A
#
# COMPACT_ATOMS: atom_id res chain seq x y z
N MET A 1 -21.47 -2.90 5.76
CA MET A 1 -21.39 -4.35 6.10
C MET A 1 -20.43 -5.09 5.15
N ILE A 2 -19.69 -6.10 5.64
CA ILE A 2 -18.83 -6.98 4.80
C ILE A 2 -19.28 -8.43 5.00
N ILE A 3 -19.62 -9.08 3.90
CA ILE A 3 -20.12 -10.45 3.85
C ILE A 3 -19.12 -11.31 3.07
N VAL A 4 -18.85 -12.52 3.55
CA VAL A 4 -18.08 -13.53 2.80
C VAL A 4 -18.99 -14.71 2.51
N ILE A 5 -19.01 -15.15 1.25
CA ILE A 5 -19.75 -16.34 0.80
C ILE A 5 -18.74 -17.48 0.66
N THR A 6 -19.06 -18.68 1.14
CA THR A 6 -18.18 -19.86 0.98
C THR A 6 -18.06 -20.29 -0.49
N PRO A 7 -16.93 -20.89 -0.92
CA PRO A 7 -16.84 -21.56 -2.21
C PRO A 7 -17.89 -22.68 -2.33
N PRO A 8 -18.34 -23.03 -3.54
CA PRO A 8 -19.37 -24.06 -3.72
C PRO A 8 -18.89 -25.45 -3.29
N GLU A 9 -17.62 -25.78 -3.52
CA GLU A 9 -16.99 -27.02 -3.04
C GLU A 9 -16.42 -26.85 -1.63
N PHE A 10 -16.36 -27.92 -0.84
CA PHE A 10 -15.61 -27.94 0.42
C PHE A 10 -14.11 -27.97 0.12
N ILE A 11 -13.34 -27.08 0.76
CA ILE A 11 -11.88 -27.04 0.61
C ILE A 11 -11.19 -27.37 1.93
N PRO A 12 -9.93 -27.85 1.92
CA PRO A 12 -9.20 -28.16 3.14
C PRO A 12 -9.07 -26.94 4.07
N HIS A 13 -9.31 -27.15 5.37
CA HIS A 13 -9.16 -26.14 6.43
C HIS A 13 -10.03 -24.88 6.27
N GLU A 14 -11.09 -24.94 5.47
CA GLU A 14 -12.01 -23.82 5.23
C GLU A 14 -12.58 -23.26 6.53
N GLU A 15 -12.93 -24.12 7.49
CA GLU A 15 -13.43 -23.74 8.82
C GLU A 15 -12.41 -22.89 9.60
N SER A 16 -11.13 -23.22 9.48
CA SER A 16 -10.04 -22.51 10.16
C SER A 16 -9.88 -21.11 9.58
N ILE A 17 -9.95 -20.99 8.26
CA ILE A 17 -9.93 -19.69 7.57
C ILE A 17 -11.13 -18.85 8.02
N ILE A 18 -12.33 -19.41 8.04
CA ILE A 18 -13.55 -18.69 8.42
C ILE A 18 -13.51 -18.23 9.87
N ASN A 19 -13.07 -19.08 10.80
CA ASN A 19 -12.89 -18.69 12.20
C ASN A 19 -11.94 -17.48 12.30
N ARG A 20 -10.82 -17.51 11.56
CA ARG A 20 -9.88 -16.38 11.50
C ARG A 20 -10.49 -15.15 10.83
N LEU A 21 -11.33 -15.29 9.82
CA LEU A 21 -12.05 -14.15 9.22
C LEU A 21 -12.98 -13.48 10.26
N PHE A 22 -13.70 -14.27 11.05
CA PHE A 22 -14.53 -13.75 12.15
C PHE A 22 -13.72 -13.05 13.23
N GLU A 23 -12.59 -13.63 13.65
CA GLU A 23 -11.64 -13.00 14.58
C GLU A 23 -11.11 -11.65 14.07
N ASN A 24 -11.07 -11.47 12.74
CA ASN A 24 -10.58 -10.25 12.09
C ASN A 24 -11.71 -9.32 11.62
N GLY A 25 -12.96 -9.54 12.06
CA GLY A 25 -14.07 -8.59 11.86
C GLY A 25 -15.06 -8.93 10.74
N LEU A 26 -15.13 -10.18 10.26
CA LEU A 26 -16.15 -10.61 9.30
C LEU A 26 -17.57 -10.46 9.84
N HIS A 27 -18.39 -9.55 9.31
CA HIS A 27 -19.74 -9.29 9.83
C HIS A 27 -20.66 -10.51 9.71
N LEU A 28 -20.79 -11.07 8.50
CA LEU A 28 -21.63 -12.23 8.21
C LEU A 28 -20.93 -13.19 7.26
N LEU A 29 -21.15 -14.49 7.48
CA LEU A 29 -20.77 -15.54 6.56
C LEU A 29 -22.03 -16.10 5.89
N HIS A 30 -22.03 -16.22 4.56
CA HIS A 30 -23.00 -17.05 3.84
C HIS A 30 -22.42 -18.43 3.59
N LEU A 31 -22.97 -19.43 4.25
CA LEU A 31 -22.66 -20.83 4.00
C LEU A 31 -23.51 -21.33 2.83
N ARG A 32 -22.83 -21.56 1.70
CA ARG A 32 -23.40 -22.00 0.43
C ARG A 32 -22.57 -23.15 -0.13
N LYS A 33 -23.11 -24.37 -0.01
CA LYS A 33 -22.55 -25.62 -0.55
C LYS A 33 -23.61 -26.33 -1.39
N PRO A 34 -23.78 -25.94 -2.68
CA PRO A 34 -24.81 -26.52 -3.53
C PRO A 34 -24.63 -28.04 -3.64
N GLY A 35 -25.70 -28.79 -3.41
CA GLY A 35 -25.67 -30.26 -3.44
C GLY A 35 -25.06 -30.93 -2.21
N GLY A 36 -24.56 -30.16 -1.22
CA GLY A 36 -24.09 -30.71 0.05
C GLY A 36 -25.22 -31.31 0.88
N SER A 37 -24.98 -32.45 1.54
CA SER A 37 -25.98 -33.08 2.39
C SER A 37 -26.18 -32.29 3.69
N ARG A 38 -27.30 -32.50 4.38
CA ARG A 38 -27.54 -31.91 5.70
C ARG A 38 -26.41 -32.25 6.68
N LYS A 39 -25.88 -33.47 6.62
CA LYS A 39 -24.78 -33.93 7.49
C LYS A 39 -23.48 -33.17 7.20
N ASP A 40 -23.22 -32.83 5.94
CA ASP A 40 -22.04 -32.03 5.57
C ASP A 40 -22.11 -30.62 6.15
N TYR A 41 -23.30 -29.98 6.07
CA TYR A 41 -23.54 -28.69 6.71
C TYR A 41 -23.36 -28.76 8.22
N GLU A 42 -23.95 -29.76 8.89
CA GLU A 42 -23.82 -29.96 10.34
C GLU A 42 -22.35 -30.12 10.76
N ASN A 43 -21.61 -31.00 10.07
CA ASN A 43 -20.18 -31.21 10.31
C ASN A 43 -19.37 -29.93 10.15
N PHE A 44 -19.70 -29.10 9.16
CA PHE A 44 -19.02 -27.83 8.92
C PHE A 44 -19.32 -26.80 10.01
N ILE A 45 -20.60 -26.60 10.33
CA ILE A 45 -21.06 -25.65 11.35
C ILE A 45 -20.47 -25.98 12.73
N GLN A 46 -20.37 -27.27 13.07
CA GLN A 46 -19.79 -27.72 14.33
C GLN A 46 -18.32 -27.31 14.49
N LYS A 47 -17.58 -27.19 13.39
CA LYS A 47 -16.17 -26.75 13.41
C LYS A 47 -16.00 -25.22 13.45
N ILE A 48 -17.08 -24.45 13.28
CA ILE A 48 -17.07 -23.01 13.53
C ILE A 48 -17.24 -22.75 15.02
N ILE A 49 -16.43 -21.82 15.55
CA ILE A 49 -16.46 -21.41 16.96
C ILE A 49 -17.89 -21.00 17.35
N PRO A 50 -18.47 -21.53 18.45
CA PRO A 50 -19.87 -21.28 18.82
C PRO A 50 -20.27 -19.80 18.85
N ALA A 51 -19.38 -18.92 19.32
CA ALA A 51 -19.61 -17.48 19.40
C ALA A 51 -19.83 -16.79 18.04
N PHE A 52 -19.47 -17.43 16.92
CA PHE A 52 -19.64 -16.89 15.58
C PHE A 52 -20.85 -17.45 14.83
N ARG A 53 -21.49 -18.51 15.34
CA ARG A 53 -22.58 -19.21 14.63
C ARG A 53 -23.78 -18.32 14.36
N ASN A 54 -24.10 -17.43 15.30
CA ASN A 54 -25.15 -16.41 15.16
C ASN A 54 -24.86 -15.32 14.10
N ARG A 55 -23.75 -15.44 13.36
CA ARG A 55 -23.37 -14.59 12.21
C ARG A 55 -23.31 -15.37 10.90
N ILE A 56 -23.82 -16.60 10.88
CA ILE A 56 -23.90 -17.44 9.69
C ILE A 56 -25.30 -17.41 9.11
N VAL A 57 -25.40 -17.11 7.81
CA VAL A 57 -26.63 -17.22 7.01
C VAL A 57 -26.48 -18.42 6.08
N ILE A 58 -27.48 -19.30 6.02
CA ILE A 58 -27.40 -20.53 5.21
C ILE A 58 -28.29 -20.46 3.97
N HIS A 59 -27.81 -21.04 2.86
CA HIS A 59 -28.54 -21.07 1.57
C HIS A 59 -29.42 -22.31 1.40
N ASP A 60 -29.14 -23.39 2.14
CA ASP A 60 -29.88 -24.65 2.11
C ASP A 60 -30.01 -25.23 3.53
N HIS A 61 -30.85 -26.25 3.70
CA HIS A 61 -31.09 -26.95 4.98
C HIS A 61 -31.53 -26.01 6.13
N PHE A 62 -32.52 -25.16 5.86
CA PHE A 62 -32.98 -24.08 6.75
C PHE A 62 -33.30 -24.49 8.20
N GLY A 63 -33.73 -25.74 8.43
CA GLY A 63 -33.95 -26.28 9.77
C GLY A 63 -32.71 -26.22 10.69
N LEU A 64 -31.50 -26.14 10.13
CA LEU A 64 -30.26 -26.00 10.91
C LEU A 64 -30.11 -24.65 11.60
N VAL A 65 -30.84 -23.62 11.17
CA VAL A 65 -30.81 -22.29 11.80
C VAL A 65 -31.19 -22.39 13.28
N LYS A 66 -32.32 -23.05 13.58
CA LYS A 66 -32.80 -23.23 14.95
C LYS A 66 -31.90 -24.18 15.74
N THR A 67 -31.40 -25.24 15.11
CA THR A 67 -30.56 -26.26 15.76
C THR A 67 -29.24 -25.69 16.28
N TYR A 68 -28.58 -24.82 15.51
CA TYR A 68 -27.24 -24.32 15.82
C TYR A 68 -27.19 -22.83 16.20
N GLY A 69 -28.36 -22.18 16.35
CA GLY A 69 -28.45 -20.75 16.65
C GLY A 69 -27.81 -19.88 15.56
N LEU A 70 -28.04 -20.23 14.29
CA LEU A 70 -27.49 -19.47 13.17
C LEU A 70 -28.24 -18.15 12.98
N LYS A 71 -27.66 -17.21 12.22
CA LYS A 71 -28.25 -15.90 12.01
C LYS A 71 -29.60 -16.01 11.28
N GLY A 72 -29.64 -16.72 10.16
CA GLY A 72 -30.82 -16.76 9.30
C GLY A 72 -30.64 -17.51 8.00
N VAL A 73 -31.53 -17.23 7.05
CA VAL A 73 -31.61 -17.91 5.74
C VAL A 73 -31.38 -16.94 4.57
N HIS A 74 -30.89 -17.49 3.47
CA HIS A 74 -30.75 -16.77 2.21
C HIS A 74 -31.55 -17.48 1.10
N LEU A 75 -32.35 -16.71 0.37
CA LEU A 75 -33.20 -17.19 -0.72
C LEU A 75 -32.68 -16.69 -2.07
N LYS A 76 -32.91 -17.48 -3.12
CA LYS A 76 -32.83 -17.00 -4.50
C LYS A 76 -34.14 -16.31 -4.88
N TYR A 77 -34.11 -15.37 -5.82
CA TYR A 77 -35.31 -14.66 -6.26
C TYR A 77 -36.43 -15.62 -6.71
N GLU A 78 -36.09 -16.71 -7.40
CA GLU A 78 -37.07 -17.68 -7.91
C GLU A 78 -37.84 -18.39 -6.78
N GLN A 79 -37.27 -18.45 -5.58
CA GLN A 79 -37.91 -19.07 -4.42
C GLN A 79 -38.90 -18.14 -3.73
N VAL A 80 -38.83 -16.83 -3.98
CA VAL A 80 -39.62 -15.79 -3.29
C VAL A 80 -41.13 -16.01 -3.46
N ALA A 81 -41.58 -16.35 -4.68
CA ALA A 81 -43.00 -16.56 -4.98
C ALA A 81 -43.59 -17.78 -4.26
N GLN A 82 -42.77 -18.79 -4.00
CA GLN A 82 -43.18 -20.06 -3.39
C GLN A 82 -42.86 -20.13 -1.89
N TRP A 83 -42.23 -19.09 -1.34
CA TRP A 83 -41.77 -19.07 0.05
C TRP A 83 -42.94 -18.87 1.03
N LYS A 84 -43.29 -19.95 1.75
CA LYS A 84 -44.40 -19.96 2.73
C LYS A 84 -43.94 -19.74 4.18
N GLU A 85 -42.66 -19.91 4.47
CA GLU A 85 -42.07 -19.85 5.83
C GLU A 85 -41.60 -18.44 6.24
N LYS A 86 -42.24 -17.38 5.72
CA LYS A 86 -41.79 -15.98 5.88
C LYS A 86 -41.56 -15.55 7.34
N ASN A 87 -42.36 -16.08 8.26
CA ASN A 87 -42.31 -15.73 9.69
C ASN A 87 -41.51 -16.72 10.54
N ALA A 88 -40.95 -17.78 9.96
CA ALA A 88 -40.23 -18.82 10.71
C ALA A 88 -38.79 -18.41 11.08
N TYR A 89 -38.24 -17.39 10.41
CA TYR A 89 -36.86 -16.94 10.56
C TYR A 89 -36.82 -15.43 10.82
N HIS A 90 -36.02 -15.02 11.80
CA HIS A 90 -35.86 -13.61 12.19
C HIS A 90 -34.91 -12.83 11.27
N HIS A 91 -34.19 -13.53 10.40
CA HIS A 91 -33.23 -12.91 9.49
C HIS A 91 -33.31 -13.58 8.12
N VAL A 92 -33.66 -12.80 7.10
CA VAL A 92 -33.91 -13.27 5.74
C VAL A 92 -33.25 -12.32 4.75
N SER A 93 -32.48 -12.90 3.82
CA SER A 93 -31.90 -12.15 2.71
C SER A 93 -32.23 -12.82 1.37
N VAL A 94 -32.22 -12.04 0.28
CA VAL A 94 -32.56 -12.54 -1.06
C VAL A 94 -31.52 -12.09 -2.08
N SER A 95 -31.17 -12.95 -3.04
CA SER A 95 -30.41 -12.55 -4.23
C SER A 95 -31.31 -12.01 -5.33
N CYS A 96 -31.02 -10.79 -5.80
CA CYS A 96 -31.66 -10.14 -6.93
C CYS A 96 -30.62 -9.82 -8.03
N HIS A 97 -31.11 -9.75 -9.27
CA HIS A 97 -30.33 -9.49 -10.48
C HIS A 97 -30.78 -8.24 -11.24
N THR A 98 -31.88 -7.63 -10.81
CA THR A 98 -32.43 -6.40 -11.36
C THR A 98 -33.00 -5.51 -10.26
N VAL A 99 -33.21 -4.22 -10.54
CA VAL A 99 -33.83 -3.28 -9.60
C VAL A 99 -35.32 -3.59 -9.44
N GLU A 100 -35.98 -4.03 -10.52
CA GLU A 100 -37.39 -4.41 -10.52
C GLU A 100 -37.64 -5.63 -9.61
N GLU A 101 -36.70 -6.56 -9.52
CA GLU A 101 -36.77 -7.68 -8.58
C GLU A 101 -36.75 -7.20 -7.12
N ILE A 102 -35.92 -6.21 -6.80
CA ILE A 102 -35.85 -5.62 -5.46
C ILE A 102 -37.20 -5.03 -5.06
N ASP A 103 -37.86 -4.30 -5.94
CA ASP A 103 -39.16 -3.67 -5.67
C ASP A 103 -40.29 -4.68 -5.50
N ARG A 104 -40.21 -5.83 -6.19
CA ARG A 104 -41.22 -6.89 -6.15
C ARG A 104 -41.13 -7.82 -4.94
N ILE A 105 -40.15 -7.66 -4.04
CA ILE A 105 -40.04 -8.50 -2.84
C ILE A 105 -41.26 -8.26 -1.92
N PRO A 106 -42.12 -9.26 -1.66
CA PRO A 106 -43.42 -9.06 -1.01
C PRO A 106 -43.36 -9.20 0.52
N PHE A 107 -42.18 -9.10 1.12
CA PHE A 107 -41.97 -9.22 2.57
C PHE A 107 -40.70 -8.49 3.00
N HIS A 108 -40.57 -8.23 4.30
CA HIS A 108 -39.37 -7.60 4.84
C HIS A 108 -38.15 -8.53 4.72
N THR A 109 -37.04 -7.97 4.25
CA THR A 109 -35.73 -8.62 4.22
C THR A 109 -34.73 -7.74 4.98
N ASP A 110 -33.78 -8.38 5.67
CA ASP A 110 -32.72 -7.67 6.37
C ASP A 110 -31.75 -7.02 5.38
N TYR A 111 -31.49 -7.69 4.26
CA TYR A 111 -30.79 -7.14 3.10
C TYR A 111 -31.03 -7.95 1.83
N LEU A 112 -30.67 -7.34 0.71
CA LEU A 112 -30.76 -7.90 -0.63
C LEU A 112 -29.38 -7.89 -1.29
N PHE A 113 -28.99 -8.96 -1.97
CA PHE A 113 -27.87 -8.89 -2.90
C PHE A 113 -28.34 -8.34 -4.24
N LEU A 114 -27.54 -7.45 -4.82
CA LEU A 114 -27.66 -7.07 -6.22
C LEU A 114 -26.40 -7.52 -6.96
N SER A 115 -26.55 -8.31 -8.02
CA SER A 115 -25.42 -8.85 -8.78
C SER A 115 -25.73 -9.12 -10.26
N PRO A 116 -24.72 -9.05 -11.16
CA PRO A 116 -23.34 -8.60 -10.91
C PRO A 116 -23.20 -7.07 -10.90
N ILE A 117 -22.46 -6.52 -9.95
CA ILE A 117 -22.14 -5.07 -9.93
C ILE A 117 -20.97 -4.73 -10.85
N PHE A 118 -19.96 -5.60 -10.89
CA PHE A 118 -18.82 -5.45 -11.80
C PHE A 118 -18.62 -6.72 -12.63
N ASP A 119 -17.93 -6.56 -13.76
CA ASP A 119 -17.55 -7.68 -14.62
C ASP A 119 -16.82 -8.76 -13.83
N SER A 120 -17.18 -10.01 -14.10
CA SER A 120 -16.57 -11.15 -13.42
C SER A 120 -15.12 -11.33 -13.85
N ILE A 121 -14.20 -11.40 -12.88
CA ILE A 121 -12.79 -11.69 -13.11
C ILE A 121 -12.59 -13.16 -13.58
N SER A 122 -13.55 -14.06 -13.33
CA SER A 122 -13.41 -15.51 -13.55
C SER A 122 -14.43 -16.16 -14.49
N LYS A 123 -15.38 -15.40 -15.07
CA LYS A 123 -16.36 -15.91 -16.05
C LYS A 123 -16.40 -15.01 -17.28
N TYR A 124 -15.82 -15.48 -18.39
CA TYR A 124 -15.95 -14.84 -19.71
C TYR A 124 -17.43 -14.74 -20.10
N GLY A 125 -17.94 -13.52 -20.29
CA GLY A 125 -19.33 -13.24 -20.71
C GLY A 125 -20.26 -12.62 -19.66
N TYR A 126 -19.83 -12.45 -18.40
CA TYR A 126 -20.64 -11.85 -17.34
C TYR A 126 -20.38 -10.32 -17.25
N ARG A 127 -21.07 -9.53 -18.07
CA ARG A 127 -20.99 -8.06 -18.08
C ARG A 127 -21.92 -7.44 -17.03
N SER A 128 -21.48 -6.37 -16.36
CA SER A 128 -22.32 -5.54 -15.49
C SER A 128 -23.52 -5.00 -16.29
N LYS A 129 -24.72 -5.13 -15.71
CA LYS A 129 -25.98 -4.72 -16.34
C LYS A 129 -26.43 -3.31 -15.94
N PHE A 130 -25.65 -2.61 -15.12
CA PHE A 130 -26.09 -1.37 -14.49
C PHE A 130 -25.31 -0.16 -15.00
N ASP A 131 -26.05 0.86 -15.41
CA ASP A 131 -25.51 2.22 -15.56
C ASP A 131 -25.19 2.80 -14.16
N PRO A 132 -23.95 3.28 -13.90
CA PRO A 132 -23.53 3.72 -12.58
C PRO A 132 -24.34 4.86 -11.98
N ASP A 133 -24.76 5.84 -12.80
CA ASP A 133 -25.49 7.01 -12.33
C ASP A 133 -26.95 6.65 -11.99
N THR A 134 -27.58 5.85 -12.83
CA THR A 134 -28.92 5.31 -12.59
C THR A 134 -28.96 4.45 -11.32
N LEU A 135 -27.97 3.57 -11.15
CA LEU A 135 -27.88 2.71 -9.97
C LEU A 135 -27.66 3.52 -8.68
N LYS A 136 -26.81 4.54 -8.73
CA LYS A 136 -26.58 5.44 -7.59
C LYS A 136 -27.86 6.21 -7.21
N SER A 137 -28.61 6.68 -8.20
CA SER A 137 -29.91 7.33 -7.96
C SER A 137 -30.88 6.39 -7.24
N PHE A 138 -31.02 5.15 -7.74
CA PHE A 138 -31.86 4.13 -7.12
C PHE A 138 -31.44 3.82 -5.68
N LEU A 139 -30.15 3.55 -5.45
CA LEU A 139 -29.60 3.24 -4.13
C LEU A 139 -29.84 4.35 -3.10
N ASN A 140 -29.81 5.62 -3.53
CA ASN A 140 -30.12 6.76 -2.67
C ASN A 140 -31.62 6.95 -2.41
N SER A 141 -32.48 6.41 -3.26
CA SER A 141 -33.94 6.55 -3.17
C SER A 141 -34.63 5.43 -2.38
N THR A 142 -33.98 4.27 -2.27
CA THR A 142 -34.55 3.09 -1.60
C THR A 142 -34.18 3.04 -0.11
N ASP A 143 -35.13 2.60 0.71
CA ASP A 143 -34.95 2.32 2.14
C ASP A 143 -34.42 0.91 2.41
N LYS A 144 -34.34 0.06 1.38
CA LYS A 144 -33.87 -1.33 1.47
C LYS A 144 -32.36 -1.40 1.59
N GLN A 145 -31.85 -2.28 2.45
CA GLN A 145 -30.42 -2.53 2.55
C GLN A 145 -29.93 -3.37 1.38
N ILE A 146 -29.20 -2.75 0.45
CA ILE A 146 -28.67 -3.43 -0.73
C ILE A 146 -27.17 -3.65 -0.57
N ILE A 147 -26.74 -4.90 -0.80
CA ILE A 147 -25.35 -5.36 -0.69
C ILE A 147 -24.82 -5.70 -2.09
N ALA A 148 -23.71 -5.06 -2.47
CA ALA A 148 -23.07 -5.30 -3.75
C ALA A 148 -22.45 -6.70 -3.82
N LEU A 149 -22.76 -7.45 -4.88
CA LEU A 149 -22.20 -8.76 -5.14
C LEU A 149 -21.79 -8.90 -6.61
N GLY A 150 -20.70 -9.63 -6.87
CA GLY A 150 -20.21 -9.90 -8.22
C GLY A 150 -19.13 -8.90 -8.67
N GLY A 151 -17.90 -9.41 -8.84
CA GLY A 151 -16.75 -8.63 -9.26
C GLY A 151 -16.22 -7.61 -8.24
N VAL A 152 -16.60 -7.73 -6.96
CA VAL A 152 -16.08 -6.88 -5.88
C VAL A 152 -14.74 -7.40 -5.36
N ASP A 153 -13.77 -6.52 -5.22
CA ASP A 153 -12.44 -6.71 -4.63
C ASP A 153 -12.11 -5.53 -3.68
N ALA A 154 -10.92 -5.52 -3.09
CA ALA A 154 -10.50 -4.45 -2.16
C ALA A 154 -10.51 -3.04 -2.79
N ASP A 155 -10.17 -2.92 -4.06
CA ASP A 155 -10.10 -1.63 -4.75
C ASP A 155 -11.50 -1.07 -5.05
N ARG A 156 -12.48 -1.97 -5.23
CA ARG A 156 -13.87 -1.62 -5.56
C ARG A 156 -14.78 -1.42 -4.34
N VAL A 157 -14.36 -1.77 -3.12
CA VAL A 157 -15.16 -1.57 -1.89
C VAL A 157 -15.52 -0.10 -1.69
N SER A 158 -14.56 0.81 -1.90
CA SER A 158 -14.79 2.26 -1.75
C SER A 158 -15.81 2.77 -2.76
N SER A 159 -15.72 2.32 -4.01
CA SER A 159 -16.67 2.67 -5.06
C SER A 159 -18.09 2.20 -4.74
N CYS A 160 -18.26 0.97 -4.21
CA CYS A 160 -19.56 0.47 -3.78
C CYS A 160 -20.18 1.38 -2.71
N ARG A 161 -19.40 1.81 -1.72
CA ARG A 161 -19.88 2.72 -0.67
C ARG A 161 -20.31 4.07 -1.26
N LYS A 162 -19.52 4.63 -2.18
CA LYS A 162 -19.84 5.91 -2.85
C LYS A 162 -21.11 5.85 -3.71
N MET A 163 -21.46 4.66 -4.21
CA MET A 163 -22.70 4.43 -4.94
C MET A 163 -23.93 4.32 -4.04
N GLY A 164 -23.75 4.13 -2.72
CA GLY A 164 -24.86 4.00 -1.76
C GLY A 164 -25.15 2.57 -1.29
N PHE A 165 -24.32 1.59 -1.64
CA PHE A 165 -24.50 0.22 -1.12
C PHE A 165 -24.28 0.17 0.40
N ALA A 166 -25.16 -0.54 1.11
CA ALA A 166 -25.06 -0.78 2.56
C ALA A 166 -23.88 -1.70 2.93
N GLY A 167 -23.29 -2.38 1.94
CA GLY A 167 -22.15 -3.25 2.12
C GLY A 167 -21.73 -3.98 0.86
N VAL A 168 -20.77 -4.90 1.03
CA VAL A 168 -20.23 -5.74 -0.04
C VAL A 168 -20.22 -7.21 0.37
N ALA A 169 -20.43 -8.08 -0.62
CA ALA A 169 -20.31 -9.52 -0.48
C ALA A 169 -19.21 -10.07 -1.39
N LEU A 170 -18.36 -10.92 -0.82
CA LEU A 170 -17.13 -11.40 -1.44
C LEU A 170 -17.10 -12.92 -1.53
N LEU A 171 -16.68 -13.43 -2.68
CA LEU A 171 -16.48 -14.85 -2.94
C LEU A 171 -15.12 -15.05 -3.60
N GLY A 172 -15.02 -14.80 -4.91
CA GLY A 172 -13.79 -15.06 -5.69
C GLY A 172 -12.56 -14.29 -5.17
N TYR A 173 -12.74 -13.05 -4.71
CA TYR A 173 -11.63 -12.27 -4.15
C TYR A 173 -10.97 -12.97 -2.95
N ILE A 174 -11.76 -13.57 -2.06
CA ILE A 174 -11.27 -14.27 -0.87
C ILE A 174 -10.75 -15.67 -1.22
N TRP A 175 -11.50 -16.42 -2.02
CA TRP A 175 -11.31 -17.86 -2.14
C TRP A 175 -10.47 -18.33 -3.33
N ASN A 176 -10.30 -17.52 -4.39
CA ASN A 176 -9.45 -17.89 -5.53
C ASN A 176 -7.98 -18.09 -5.13
N LYS A 177 -7.58 -17.56 -3.97
CA LYS A 177 -6.29 -17.81 -3.31
C LYS A 177 -6.51 -17.97 -1.80
N SER A 178 -7.07 -19.12 -1.42
CA SER A 178 -7.50 -19.41 -0.04
C SER A 178 -6.39 -19.24 1.01
N GLU A 179 -5.13 -19.48 0.64
CA GLU A 179 -3.94 -19.27 1.44
C GLU A 179 -3.69 -17.79 1.79
N GLU A 180 -4.14 -16.87 0.92
CA GLU A 180 -4.09 -15.42 1.13
C GLU A 180 -5.40 -14.86 1.71
N ALA A 181 -6.40 -15.69 2.01
CA ALA A 181 -7.76 -15.23 2.35
C ALA A 181 -7.79 -14.17 3.47
N ILE A 182 -7.01 -14.37 4.54
CA ILE A 182 -6.97 -13.42 5.67
C ILE A 182 -6.30 -12.11 5.29
N SER A 183 -5.19 -12.14 4.55
CA SER A 183 -4.49 -10.92 4.15
C SER A 183 -5.32 -10.11 3.16
N ARG A 184 -6.04 -10.79 2.26
CA ARG A 184 -7.01 -10.18 1.35
C ARG A 184 -8.20 -9.58 2.08
N PHE A 185 -8.76 -10.29 3.06
CA PHE A 185 -9.84 -9.78 3.87
C PHE A 185 -9.45 -8.52 4.65
N LEU A 186 -8.26 -8.50 5.24
CA LEU A 186 -7.76 -7.32 5.96
C LEU A 186 -7.59 -6.08 5.07
N LYS A 187 -7.33 -6.26 3.76
CA LYS A 187 -7.25 -5.16 2.79
C LYS A 187 -8.61 -4.49 2.51
N LEU A 188 -9.73 -5.09 2.93
CA LEU A 188 -11.08 -4.53 2.73
C LEU A 188 -11.41 -3.42 3.74
N PHE A 189 -10.70 -3.39 4.87
CA PHE A 189 -10.86 -2.38 5.90
C PHE A 189 -9.70 -1.39 5.80
N PRO A 190 -9.96 -0.08 5.92
CA PRO A 190 -8.86 0.85 6.04
C PRO A 190 -8.20 0.58 7.40
N THR A 191 -6.92 0.20 7.39
CA THR A 191 -6.17 -0.20 8.60
C THR A 191 -6.19 0.94 9.63
N PRO A 192 -6.84 0.80 10.80
CA PRO A 192 -6.93 1.91 11.74
C PRO A 192 -5.60 2.09 12.50
N VAL A 193 -5.14 3.34 12.55
CA VAL A 193 -3.98 3.77 13.35
C VAL A 193 -4.42 4.92 14.24
N LEU A 194 -4.10 4.82 15.52
CA LEU A 194 -4.53 5.79 16.52
C LEU A 194 -3.38 6.71 16.93
N SER A 195 -3.59 8.02 16.86
CA SER A 195 -2.73 9.03 17.47
C SER A 195 -3.32 9.52 18.80
N ILE A 196 -2.49 9.56 19.83
CA ILE A 196 -2.79 10.16 21.13
C ILE A 196 -1.77 11.29 21.36
N ALA A 197 -2.16 12.54 21.11
CA ALA A 197 -1.25 13.68 21.10
C ALA A 197 -1.96 15.01 21.36
N GLY A 198 -1.22 16.12 21.40
CA GLY A 198 -1.80 17.46 21.46
C GLY A 198 -2.48 17.86 20.15
N PHE A 199 -3.51 18.68 20.23
CA PHE A 199 -4.11 19.38 19.10
C PHE A 199 -3.32 20.65 18.80
N ASP A 200 -2.71 20.70 17.62
CA ASP A 200 -2.04 21.88 17.05
C ASP A 200 -2.97 22.54 16.03
N PRO A 201 -3.47 23.76 16.27
CA PRO A 201 -4.42 24.42 15.38
C PRO A 201 -3.81 24.78 14.01
N SER A 202 -2.48 24.87 13.87
CA SER A 202 -1.82 25.05 12.57
C SER A 202 -1.82 23.77 11.72
N SER A 203 -2.10 22.63 12.34
CA SER A 203 -2.00 21.31 11.74
C SER A 203 -0.61 20.94 11.20
N GLY A 204 0.45 21.62 11.65
CA GLY A 204 1.84 21.28 11.31
C GLY A 204 2.37 20.12 12.17
N ALA A 205 1.95 20.03 13.43
CA ALA A 205 2.24 18.92 14.34
C ALA A 205 0.96 18.33 14.97
N GLY A 206 1.13 17.53 16.01
CA GLY A 206 0.03 17.00 16.81
C GLY A 206 -0.90 16.04 16.06
N ILE A 207 -2.10 15.83 16.61
CA ILE A 207 -3.09 14.87 16.09
C ILE A 207 -3.42 15.14 14.62
N SER A 208 -3.64 16.39 14.26
CA SER A 208 -4.00 16.80 12.90
C SER A 208 -2.91 16.46 11.89
N SER A 209 -1.63 16.66 12.23
CA SER A 209 -0.50 16.28 11.36
C SER A 209 -0.38 14.75 11.26
N ASP A 210 -0.62 14.04 12.37
CA ASP A 210 -0.62 12.58 12.39
C ASP A 210 -1.72 12.01 11.50
N ILE A 211 -2.96 12.50 11.60
CA ILE A 211 -4.09 12.05 10.78
C ILE A 211 -3.84 12.34 9.30
N LYS A 212 -3.34 13.54 8.94
CA LYS A 212 -2.95 13.84 7.54
C LYS A 212 -1.91 12.86 7.03
N THR A 213 -0.94 12.51 7.86
CA THR A 213 0.10 11.53 7.52
C THR A 213 -0.48 10.12 7.36
N PHE A 214 -1.37 9.70 8.26
CA PHE A 214 -2.05 8.41 8.22
C PHE A 214 -2.84 8.23 6.93
N GLU A 215 -3.70 9.19 6.59
CA GLU A 215 -4.50 9.16 5.37
C GLU A 215 -3.62 9.11 4.13
N ASN A 216 -2.56 9.94 4.08
CA ASN A 216 -1.61 9.95 2.97
C ASN A 216 -0.74 8.66 2.90
N CYS A 217 -0.68 7.86 3.95
CA CYS A 217 -0.04 6.55 3.97
C CYS A 217 -1.00 5.41 3.61
N GLY A 218 -2.28 5.70 3.35
CA GLY A 218 -3.30 4.71 3.02
C GLY A 218 -3.78 3.89 4.23
N VAL A 219 -3.79 4.51 5.42
CA VAL A 219 -4.36 3.95 6.65
C VAL A 219 -5.42 4.91 7.22
N TYR A 220 -6.37 4.41 8.00
CA TYR A 220 -7.40 5.26 8.61
C TYR A 220 -6.87 5.92 9.88
N GLY A 221 -6.88 7.24 9.92
CA GLY A 221 -6.41 8.00 11.06
C GLY A 221 -7.46 8.22 12.15
N LEU A 222 -7.18 7.77 13.37
CA LEU A 222 -7.97 8.04 14.58
C LEU A 222 -7.17 8.99 15.50
N GLY A 223 -7.85 9.87 16.23
CA GLY A 223 -7.21 10.88 17.09
C GLY A 223 -7.83 10.98 18.48
N ILE A 224 -6.98 11.07 19.52
CA ILE A 224 -7.36 11.29 20.92
C ILE A 224 -6.54 12.45 21.49
N CYS A 225 -7.21 13.51 21.92
CA CYS A 225 -6.59 14.74 22.40
C CYS A 225 -6.02 14.60 23.80
N THR A 226 -4.72 14.91 23.97
CA THR A 226 -4.05 15.03 25.29
C THR A 226 -3.91 16.46 25.77
N ALA A 227 -3.93 17.42 24.84
CA ALA A 227 -3.78 18.84 25.13
C ALA A 227 -4.33 19.69 23.98
N ILE A 228 -4.85 20.87 24.30
CA ILE A 228 -5.11 21.93 23.32
C ILE A 228 -3.96 22.92 23.40
N THR A 229 -3.32 23.20 22.27
CA THR A 229 -2.20 24.14 22.21
C THR A 229 -2.65 25.45 21.56
N PHE A 230 -2.16 26.57 22.08
CA PHE A 230 -2.36 27.90 21.52
C PHE A 230 -1.06 28.29 20.82
N GLN A 231 -0.92 27.88 19.56
CA GLN A 231 0.32 28.02 18.79
C GLN A 231 0.04 28.21 17.30
N ASN A 232 1.07 28.60 16.56
CA ASN A 232 1.16 28.44 15.10
C ASN A 232 2.54 27.86 14.74
N GLN A 233 2.90 27.80 13.46
CA GLN A 233 4.20 27.26 13.02
C GLN A 233 5.43 28.10 13.45
N ASN A 234 5.21 29.29 13.99
CA ASN A 234 6.25 30.23 14.39
C ASN A 234 6.31 30.47 15.91
N GLU A 235 5.17 30.46 16.59
CA GLU A 235 5.03 30.88 17.98
C GLU A 235 4.20 29.89 18.79
N TYR A 236 4.56 29.72 20.06
CA TYR A 236 3.88 28.85 21.02
C TYR A 236 3.55 29.64 22.29
N LEU A 237 2.27 29.89 22.55
CA LEU A 237 1.83 30.76 23.64
C LEU A 237 1.47 29.98 24.90
N GLU A 238 0.59 28.99 24.78
CA GLU A 238 0.00 28.31 25.93
C GLU A 238 -0.37 26.85 25.59
N THR A 239 -0.50 26.01 26.63
CA THR A 239 -1.04 24.65 26.55
C THR A 239 -2.08 24.39 27.62
N ARG A 240 -3.24 23.90 27.22
CA ARG A 240 -4.25 23.35 28.14
C ARG A 240 -4.22 21.83 28.10
N TRP A 241 -3.76 21.21 29.17
CA TRP A 241 -3.70 19.75 29.32
C TRP A 241 -5.07 19.15 29.64
N LEU A 242 -5.41 18.03 29.01
CA LEU A 242 -6.57 17.23 29.39
C LEU A 242 -6.19 16.27 30.52
N THR A 243 -7.19 15.91 31.33
CA THR A 243 -7.06 14.94 32.41
C THR A 243 -7.03 13.50 31.88
N PHE A 244 -6.56 12.57 32.72
CA PHE A 244 -6.59 11.14 32.38
C PHE A 244 -8.00 10.65 32.05
N GLU A 245 -9.02 11.10 32.78
CA GLU A 245 -10.43 10.72 32.56
C GLU A 245 -10.96 11.22 31.22
N GLU A 246 -10.66 12.46 30.84
CA GLU A 246 -11.06 13.00 29.53
C GLU A 246 -10.38 12.25 28.37
N ILE A 247 -9.12 11.85 28.54
CA ILE A 247 -8.37 11.08 27.54
C ILE A 247 -8.95 9.67 27.41
N THR A 248 -9.17 8.96 28.53
CA THR A 248 -9.70 7.60 28.49
C THR A 248 -11.15 7.54 28.04
N ARG A 249 -11.97 8.54 28.34
CA ARG A 249 -13.34 8.63 27.82
C ARG A 249 -13.38 8.72 26.30
N GLN A 250 -12.48 9.49 25.68
CA GLN A 250 -12.34 9.51 24.22
C GLN A 250 -11.92 8.12 23.70
N CYS A 251 -10.94 7.48 24.37
CA CYS A 251 -10.49 6.14 23.99
C CYS A 251 -11.62 5.12 24.08
N ASP A 252 -12.39 5.09 25.18
CA ASP A 252 -13.47 4.11 25.37
C ASP A 252 -14.54 4.19 24.28
N ILE A 253 -14.82 5.37 23.73
CA ILE A 253 -15.76 5.54 22.62
C ILE A 253 -15.15 4.99 21.31
N ILE A 254 -13.93 5.40 20.97
CA ILE A 254 -13.28 4.96 19.73
C ILE A 254 -12.99 3.45 19.73
N LEU A 255 -12.58 2.90 20.88
CA LEU A 255 -12.21 1.50 21.03
C LEU A 255 -13.41 0.54 21.06
N GLN A 256 -14.66 1.05 21.10
CA GLN A 256 -15.86 0.23 20.89
C GLN A 256 -16.00 -0.21 19.42
N GLU A 257 -15.53 0.62 18.48
CA GLU A 257 -15.67 0.38 17.04
C GLU A 257 -14.34 -0.06 16.40
N PHE A 258 -13.21 0.45 16.88
CA PHE A 258 -11.89 0.23 16.28
C PHE A 258 -10.94 -0.52 17.22
N SER A 259 -10.17 -1.45 16.66
CA SER A 259 -9.10 -2.17 17.38
C SER A 259 -7.73 -1.90 16.73
N PRO A 260 -7.13 -0.71 16.92
CA PRO A 260 -5.86 -0.34 16.30
C PRO A 260 -4.71 -1.23 16.78
N ARG A 261 -3.98 -1.81 15.82
CA ARG A 261 -2.81 -2.66 16.09
C ARG A 261 -1.56 -1.86 16.44
N VAL A 262 -1.54 -0.59 16.03
CA VAL A 262 -0.45 0.35 16.29
C VAL A 262 -1.06 1.66 16.80
N ILE A 263 -0.47 2.18 17.88
CA ILE A 263 -0.85 3.46 18.48
C ILE A 263 0.40 4.32 18.54
N LYS A 264 0.28 5.57 18.10
CA LYS A 264 1.32 6.59 18.25
C LYS A 264 0.94 7.50 19.41
N ILE A 265 1.86 7.70 20.35
CA ILE A 265 1.77 8.68 21.43
C ILE A 265 2.74 9.82 21.12
N GLY A 266 2.24 11.06 21.11
CA GLY A 266 3.04 12.27 20.91
C GLY A 266 3.14 13.09 22.21
N LEU A 267 2.83 14.39 22.11
CA LEU A 267 2.88 15.34 23.22
C LEU A 267 2.03 14.86 24.40
N ILE A 268 2.64 14.78 25.59
CA ILE A 268 2.01 14.34 26.83
C ILE A 268 2.53 15.16 28.01
N LYS A 269 1.69 15.37 29.03
CA LYS A 269 1.99 16.28 30.16
C LYS A 269 3.24 15.88 30.95
N ASP A 270 3.28 14.62 31.38
CA ASP A 270 4.32 14.09 32.26
C ASP A 270 4.38 12.55 32.18
N PHE A 271 5.39 11.95 32.82
CA PHE A 271 5.56 10.49 32.84
C PHE A 271 4.49 9.77 33.66
N THR A 272 3.83 10.45 34.60
CA THR A 272 2.75 9.84 35.38
C THR A 272 1.53 9.61 34.49
N LEU A 273 1.11 10.63 33.74
CA LEU A 273 0.02 10.52 32.78
C LEU A 273 0.36 9.52 31.66
N LEU A 274 1.60 9.52 31.18
CA LEU A 274 2.06 8.54 30.18
C LEU A 274 1.93 7.10 30.69
N ASP A 275 2.39 6.79 31.92
CA ASP A 275 2.26 5.43 32.47
C ASP A 275 0.81 5.02 32.64
N GLN A 276 -0.06 5.93 33.10
CA GLN A 276 -1.50 5.67 33.23
C GLN A 276 -2.14 5.33 31.88
N ILE A 277 -1.88 6.12 30.83
CA ILE A 277 -2.40 5.88 29.48
C ILE A 277 -1.86 4.56 28.92
N VAL A 278 -0.55 4.30 29.03
CA VAL A 278 0.06 3.08 28.50
C VAL A 278 -0.47 1.84 29.22
N ALA A 279 -0.65 1.90 30.54
CA ALA A 279 -1.27 0.82 31.31
C ALA A 279 -2.71 0.55 30.87
N TYR A 280 -3.52 1.60 30.74
CA TYR A 280 -4.90 1.52 30.24
C TYR A 280 -4.96 0.91 28.83
N LEU A 281 -4.13 1.38 27.89
CA LEU A 281 -4.09 0.87 26.52
C LEU A 281 -3.67 -0.61 26.47
N LYS A 282 -2.70 -1.03 27.28
CA LYS A 282 -2.27 -2.43 27.35
C LYS A 282 -3.33 -3.34 27.97
N GLN A 283 -4.16 -2.81 28.88
CA GLN A 283 -5.30 -3.55 29.41
C GLN A 283 -6.39 -3.75 28.34
N LYS A 284 -6.74 -2.69 27.60
CA LYS A 284 -7.78 -2.73 26.56
C LYS A 284 -7.33 -3.45 25.28
N LEU A 285 -6.06 -3.27 24.89
CA LEU A 285 -5.47 -3.79 23.66
C LEU A 285 -4.10 -4.47 23.95
N PRO A 286 -4.07 -5.68 24.53
CA PRO A 286 -2.83 -6.32 24.99
C PRO A 286 -1.75 -6.50 23.91
N ARG A 287 -2.16 -6.69 22.66
CA ARG A 287 -1.27 -6.94 21.52
C ARG A 287 -0.87 -5.67 20.74
N THR A 288 -1.33 -4.49 21.14
CA THR A 288 -1.04 -3.26 20.40
C THR A 288 0.43 -2.87 20.52
N LYS A 289 1.01 -2.41 19.41
CA LYS A 289 2.36 -1.82 19.37
C LYS A 289 2.23 -0.33 19.66
N ILE A 290 2.86 0.15 20.72
CA ILE A 290 2.86 1.57 21.07
C ILE A 290 4.16 2.19 20.60
N ILE A 291 4.07 3.23 19.79
CA ILE A 291 5.18 4.08 19.37
C ILE A 291 5.09 5.37 20.17
N TRP A 292 6.18 5.79 20.80
CA TRP A 292 6.23 7.04 21.53
C TRP A 292 7.24 8.00 20.89
N ASP A 293 6.78 9.18 20.48
CA ASP A 293 7.64 10.27 20.06
C ASP A 293 7.83 11.23 21.26
N PRO A 294 8.99 11.20 21.93
CA PRO A 294 9.18 11.89 23.20
C PRO A 294 9.41 13.39 22.97
N ILE A 295 8.34 14.16 22.83
CA ILE A 295 8.40 15.61 22.65
C ILE A 295 8.74 16.26 24.00
N LEU A 296 10.03 16.29 24.37
CA LEU A 296 10.47 16.87 25.65
C LEU A 296 10.54 18.40 25.62
N LYS A 297 10.69 18.97 24.42
CA LYS A 297 10.73 20.40 24.16
C LYS A 297 10.03 20.70 22.84
N ALA A 298 9.21 21.75 22.78
CA ALA A 298 8.62 22.23 21.53
C ALA A 298 9.70 22.82 20.61
N SER A 299 9.50 22.75 19.29
CA SER A 299 10.36 23.43 18.30
C SER A 299 10.47 24.95 18.53
N ALA A 300 9.45 25.54 19.18
CA ALA A 300 9.42 26.95 19.59
C ALA A 300 10.14 27.24 20.93
N GLY A 301 10.71 26.25 21.62
CA GLY A 301 11.57 26.46 22.79
C GLY A 301 11.01 26.03 24.14
N PHE A 302 9.72 25.68 24.23
CA PHE A 302 9.05 25.37 25.51
C PHE A 302 9.38 23.97 26.05
N GLU A 303 9.80 23.83 27.31
CA GLU A 303 10.20 22.57 27.94
C GLU A 303 9.04 21.94 28.75
N PHE A 304 8.68 20.68 28.45
CA PHE A 304 7.50 20.02 29.02
C PHE A 304 7.81 19.12 30.22
N HIS A 305 9.00 18.52 30.27
CA HIS A 305 9.36 17.53 31.31
C HIS A 305 10.60 17.98 32.10
N ARG A 306 10.43 18.27 33.39
CA ARG A 306 11.54 18.45 34.33
C ARG A 306 11.90 17.10 34.95
N HIS A 307 13.19 16.73 34.92
CA HIS A 307 13.73 15.42 35.30
C HIS A 307 13.44 15.05 36.77
N ASP A 308 13.10 13.77 37.03
CA ASP A 308 13.71 12.98 38.14
C ASP A 308 13.30 11.49 38.29
N ASP A 309 12.33 10.95 37.52
CA ASP A 309 11.86 9.56 37.76
C ASP A 309 12.34 8.52 36.71
N ARG A 310 13.65 8.18 36.74
CA ARG A 310 14.24 7.17 35.83
C ARG A 310 13.61 5.78 36.00
N LYS A 311 13.27 5.39 37.23
CA LYS A 311 12.68 4.07 37.50
C LYS A 311 11.32 3.93 36.81
N LYS A 312 10.48 4.97 36.91
CA LYS A 312 9.20 5.02 36.20
C LYS A 312 9.38 5.01 34.69
N LEU A 313 10.30 5.81 34.13
CA LEU A 313 10.60 5.80 32.70
C LEU A 313 10.93 4.38 32.21
N MET A 314 11.82 3.66 32.89
CA MET A 314 12.16 2.29 32.51
C MET A 314 10.97 1.33 32.60
N SER A 315 10.07 1.51 33.58
CA SER A 315 8.82 0.75 33.68
C SER A 315 7.88 1.00 32.49
N ILE A 316 7.73 2.27 32.10
CA ILE A 316 6.92 2.66 30.93
C ILE A 316 7.50 2.03 29.66
N LEU A 317 8.81 2.17 29.45
CA LEU A 317 9.48 1.71 28.23
C LEU A 317 9.36 0.20 27.99
N ARG A 318 9.17 -0.63 29.04
CA ARG A 318 8.88 -2.07 28.90
C ARG A 318 7.57 -2.36 28.16
N LYS A 319 6.65 -1.40 28.12
CA LYS A 319 5.34 -1.49 27.48
C LYS A 319 5.33 -0.80 26.11
N ILE A 320 6.39 -0.07 25.75
CA ILE A 320 6.55 0.67 24.49
C ILE A 320 7.30 -0.20 23.48
N TYR A 321 6.81 -0.25 22.24
CA TYR A 321 7.43 -1.02 21.16
C TYR A 321 8.58 -0.28 20.47
N LEU A 322 8.41 1.03 20.27
CA LEU A 322 9.40 1.90 19.64
C LEU A 322 9.36 3.29 20.29
N ILE A 323 10.52 3.86 20.57
CA ILE A 323 10.67 5.29 20.90
C ILE A 323 11.48 5.99 19.81
N THR A 324 11.11 7.22 19.45
CA THR A 324 11.73 7.98 18.35
C THR A 324 12.42 9.27 18.81
N PRO A 325 13.43 9.24 19.72
CA PRO A 325 14.06 10.45 20.25
C PRO A 325 15.02 11.11 19.26
N ASN A 326 15.13 12.44 19.33
CA ASN A 326 16.23 13.21 18.74
C ASN A 326 17.49 13.11 19.64
N ALA A 327 18.62 13.69 19.22
CA ALA A 327 19.87 13.62 19.98
C ALA A 327 19.78 14.19 21.41
N GLU A 328 19.12 15.34 21.58
CA GLU A 328 18.92 15.97 22.91
C GLU A 328 18.00 15.13 23.78
N GLU A 329 16.87 14.66 23.23
CA GLU A 329 15.91 13.77 23.89
C GLU A 329 16.59 12.47 24.33
N LEU A 330 17.40 11.88 23.46
CA LEU A 330 18.12 10.63 23.73
C LEU A 330 19.14 10.81 24.87
N SER A 331 19.94 11.89 24.83
CA SER A 331 20.91 12.19 25.89
C SER A 331 20.21 12.41 27.24
N LYS A 332 19.13 13.19 27.26
CA LYS A 332 18.32 13.42 28.47
C LYS A 332 17.72 12.12 29.02
N LEU A 333 17.05 11.33 28.18
CA LEU A 333 16.35 10.10 28.61
C LEU A 333 17.29 9.02 29.15
N PHE A 334 18.48 8.87 28.55
CA PHE A 334 19.39 7.76 28.88
C PHE A 334 20.67 8.19 29.62
N SER A 335 20.90 9.49 29.81
CA SER A 335 22.12 10.06 30.38
C SER A 335 23.37 9.56 29.65
N LEU A 336 23.37 9.76 28.33
CA LEU A 336 24.47 9.38 27.46
C LEU A 336 25.51 10.50 27.39
N PRO A 337 26.81 10.20 27.53
CA PRO A 337 27.88 11.17 27.33
C PRO A 337 27.95 11.61 25.86
N ALA A 338 28.35 12.86 25.62
CA ALA A 338 28.37 13.48 24.30
C ALA A 338 29.45 12.91 23.36
N GLU A 339 30.55 12.36 23.89
CA GLU A 339 31.78 12.13 23.11
C GLU A 339 32.12 10.65 22.81
N ASN A 340 31.25 9.68 23.11
CA ASN A 340 31.56 8.26 22.85
C ASN A 340 30.46 7.50 22.09
N TYR A 341 30.54 7.55 20.76
CA TYR A 341 29.53 6.99 19.85
C TYR A 341 29.34 5.47 20.00
N ASN A 342 30.42 4.68 19.91
CA ASN A 342 30.34 3.21 19.94
C ASN A 342 29.84 2.70 21.30
N GLU A 343 30.28 3.34 22.39
CA GLU A 343 29.80 3.02 23.74
C GLU A 343 28.31 3.32 23.90
N ASN A 344 27.84 4.44 23.35
CA ASN A 344 26.43 4.81 23.36
C ASN A 344 25.56 3.78 22.62
N ILE A 345 26.00 3.27 21.46
CA ILE A 345 25.26 2.22 20.73
C ILE A 345 25.17 0.94 21.57
N THR A 346 26.28 0.45 22.13
CA THR A 346 26.28 -0.76 22.97
C THR A 346 25.37 -0.61 24.18
N ARG A 347 25.38 0.56 24.83
CA ARG A 347 24.51 0.87 25.96
C ARG A 347 23.04 0.89 25.55
N LEU A 348 22.71 1.47 24.40
CA LEU A 348 21.35 1.51 23.87
C LEU A 348 20.86 0.12 23.45
N GLN A 349 21.70 -0.71 22.85
CA GLN A 349 21.36 -2.11 22.56
C GLN A 349 21.05 -2.89 23.84
N THR A 350 21.82 -2.68 24.91
CA THR A 350 21.55 -3.26 26.24
C THR A 350 20.19 -2.82 26.80
N VAL A 351 19.83 -1.55 26.63
CA VAL A 351 18.50 -1.03 26.98
C VAL A 351 17.41 -1.71 26.14
N CYS A 352 17.57 -1.77 24.82
CA CYS A 352 16.62 -2.43 23.92
C CYS A 352 16.40 -3.90 24.31
N HIS A 353 17.48 -4.62 24.64
CA HIS A 353 17.41 -6.02 25.07
C HIS A 353 16.66 -6.17 26.40
N SER A 354 17.07 -5.43 27.44
CA SER A 354 16.51 -5.55 28.79
C SER A 354 15.05 -5.12 28.90
N LEU A 355 14.62 -4.14 28.11
CA LEU A 355 13.26 -3.61 28.14
C LEU A 355 12.37 -4.18 27.04
N ARG A 356 12.93 -4.94 26.08
CA ARG A 356 12.23 -5.42 24.87
C ARG A 356 11.59 -4.27 24.06
N THR A 357 12.32 -3.16 23.97
CA THR A 357 11.94 -1.95 23.21
C THR A 357 12.90 -1.73 22.05
N ASN A 358 12.59 -0.79 21.17
CA ASN A 358 13.44 -0.36 20.07
C ASN A 358 13.59 1.15 20.10
N ILE A 359 14.72 1.66 19.61
CA ILE A 359 15.03 3.10 19.63
C ILE A 359 15.36 3.55 18.22
N LEU A 360 14.63 4.53 17.69
CA LEU A 360 14.99 5.24 16.48
C LEU A 360 15.61 6.58 16.85
N TRP A 361 16.94 6.63 16.84
CA TRP A 361 17.71 7.85 17.06
C TRP A 361 17.67 8.72 15.81
N LYS A 362 16.94 9.84 15.88
CA LYS A 362 16.79 10.82 14.79
C LYS A 362 18.05 11.67 14.61
N GLY A 363 18.61 11.71 13.40
CA GLY A 363 19.87 12.39 13.07
C GLY A 363 19.72 13.82 12.53
N GLY A 364 18.50 14.32 12.33
CA GLY A 364 18.22 15.60 11.64
C GLY A 364 18.88 16.87 12.24
N HIS A 365 19.31 16.85 13.50
CA HIS A 365 19.96 18.01 14.15
C HIS A 365 21.50 17.98 14.06
N ASN A 366 22.11 16.94 13.50
CA ASN A 366 23.56 16.87 13.33
C ASN A 366 24.02 17.82 12.21
N ARG A 367 25.18 18.47 12.39
CA ARG A 367 25.75 19.41 11.40
C ARG A 367 26.33 18.73 10.16
N GLU A 368 26.14 17.42 9.99
CA GLU A 368 26.65 16.63 8.87
C GLU A 368 25.93 16.95 7.55
N GLU A 369 26.56 16.65 6.42
CA GLU A 369 25.99 16.81 5.07
C GLU A 369 24.85 15.82 4.78
N TYR A 370 24.85 14.68 5.49
CA TYR A 370 23.87 13.59 5.34
C TYR A 370 23.28 13.21 6.71
N PRO A 371 22.17 13.82 7.15
CA PRO A 371 21.50 13.43 8.38
C PRO A 371 21.17 11.94 8.35
N THR A 372 21.62 11.23 9.39
CA THR A 372 21.54 9.77 9.48
C THR A 372 20.69 9.35 10.68
N ASP A 373 19.54 8.76 10.38
CA ASP A 373 18.68 8.13 11.39
C ASP A 373 19.16 6.70 11.66
N ARG A 374 19.13 6.30 12.93
CA ARG A 374 19.64 4.99 13.38
C ARG A 374 18.58 4.25 14.18
N LEU A 375 18.12 3.12 13.64
CA LEU A 375 17.29 2.17 14.38
C LEU A 375 18.19 1.21 15.15
N ILE A 376 18.10 1.26 16.47
CA ILE A 376 18.81 0.40 17.41
C ILE A 376 17.82 -0.62 17.97
N THR A 377 18.14 -1.89 17.76
CA THR A 377 17.39 -3.03 18.30
C THR A 377 18.26 -3.77 19.32
N ALA A 378 17.74 -4.84 19.94
CA ALA A 378 18.51 -5.65 20.88
C ALA A 378 19.74 -6.34 20.25
N THR A 379 19.76 -6.52 18.92
CA THR A 379 20.79 -7.32 18.22
C THR A 379 21.43 -6.62 17.04
N HIS A 380 20.77 -5.61 16.45
CA HIS A 380 21.22 -4.96 15.23
C HIS A 380 21.07 -3.44 15.31
N GLU A 381 21.95 -2.74 14.60
CA GLU A 381 21.81 -1.34 14.22
C GLU A 381 21.48 -1.28 12.72
N TYR A 382 20.48 -0.49 12.35
CA TYR A 382 20.20 -0.13 10.97
C TYR A 382 20.33 1.37 10.82
N SER A 383 21.07 1.82 9.82
CA SER A 383 21.24 3.23 9.52
C SER A 383 20.68 3.55 8.13
N GLY A 384 20.16 4.75 8.00
CA GLY A 384 19.76 5.32 6.73
C GLY A 384 20.12 6.78 6.71
N SER A 385 20.62 7.27 5.57
CA SER A 385 20.90 8.69 5.38
C SER A 385 20.01 9.25 4.27
N VAL A 386 19.70 10.54 4.38
CA VAL A 386 19.03 11.34 3.34
C VAL A 386 19.81 12.63 3.13
N SER A 387 19.68 13.24 1.95
CA SER A 387 20.32 14.53 1.68
C SER A 387 19.81 15.61 2.63
N ARG A 388 20.71 16.46 3.12
CA ARG A 388 20.32 17.58 3.96
C ARG A 388 19.51 18.60 3.18
N ASN A 389 18.42 19.05 3.79
CA ASN A 389 17.51 20.02 3.20
C ASN A 389 17.84 21.44 3.70
N LYS A 390 17.53 22.44 2.86
CA LYS A 390 17.80 23.87 3.16
C LYS A 390 16.78 24.51 4.10
N HIS A 391 15.59 23.91 4.24
CA HIS A 391 14.46 24.50 4.95
C HIS A 391 14.04 23.61 6.13
N ASP A 392 13.71 24.24 7.26
CA ASP A 392 13.15 23.57 8.43
C ASP A 392 11.62 23.52 8.34
N LYS A 393 11.03 22.39 8.75
CA LYS A 393 9.58 22.22 8.86
C LYS A 393 9.15 22.00 10.30
N HIS A 394 7.98 22.55 10.64
CA HIS A 394 7.27 22.23 11.87
C HIS A 394 6.74 20.79 11.82
N GLY A 395 6.87 20.05 12.92
CA GLY A 395 6.27 18.71 13.07
C GLY A 395 6.97 17.54 12.36
N THR A 396 8.21 17.67 11.88
CA THR A 396 8.93 16.57 11.18
C THR A 396 9.02 15.28 11.99
N GLY A 397 9.24 15.37 13.32
CA GLY A 397 9.25 14.21 14.22
C GLY A 397 7.88 13.53 14.36
N CYS A 398 6.80 14.32 14.39
CA CYS A 398 5.43 13.80 14.40
C CYS A 398 5.12 13.06 13.10
N VAL A 399 5.46 13.66 11.95
CA VAL A 399 5.30 13.02 10.64
C VAL A 399 6.11 11.72 10.56
N LEU A 400 7.37 11.72 10.99
CA LEU A 400 8.23 10.53 10.98
C LEU A 400 7.58 9.35 11.72
N SER A 401 7.22 9.58 12.99
CA SER A 401 6.63 8.56 13.84
C SER A 401 5.24 8.11 13.35
N ALA A 402 4.47 9.00 12.73
CA ALA A 402 3.17 8.68 12.12
C ALA A 402 3.31 7.80 10.86
N VAL A 403 4.29 8.04 9.99
CA VAL A 403 4.57 7.15 8.84
C VAL A 403 4.99 5.77 9.33
N ILE A 404 5.87 5.69 10.33
CA ILE A 404 6.32 4.41 10.90
C ILE A 404 5.13 3.65 11.49
N ALA A 405 4.24 4.34 12.22
CA ALA A 405 3.02 3.73 12.75
C ALA A 405 2.14 3.14 11.64
N SER A 406 1.96 3.88 10.55
CA SER A 406 1.19 3.46 9.37
C SER A 406 1.78 2.21 8.73
N ARG A 407 3.08 2.20 8.45
CA ARG A 407 3.77 1.06 7.82
C ARG A 407 3.77 -0.17 8.71
N LEU A 408 3.98 -0.02 10.01
CA LEU A 408 3.87 -1.13 10.97
C LEU A 408 2.45 -1.70 11.01
N ALA A 409 1.42 -0.86 10.94
CA ALA A 409 0.02 -1.30 10.92
C ALA A 409 -0.31 -2.07 9.63
N GLN A 410 0.30 -1.67 8.51
CA GLN A 410 0.23 -2.38 7.22
C GLN A 410 1.10 -3.66 7.16
N GLY A 411 1.86 -3.97 8.22
CA GLY A 411 2.62 -5.21 8.35
C GLY A 411 4.08 -5.16 7.90
N TYR A 412 4.60 -3.97 7.61
CA TYR A 412 6.02 -3.80 7.28
C TYR A 412 6.91 -4.17 8.47
N SER A 413 8.13 -4.63 8.20
CA SER A 413 9.12 -4.83 9.25
C SER A 413 9.58 -3.48 9.82
N LEU A 414 10.05 -3.47 11.06
CA LEU A 414 10.45 -2.24 11.73
C LEU A 414 11.57 -1.48 10.97
N PRO A 415 12.65 -2.13 10.47
CA PRO A 415 13.67 -1.42 9.69
C PRO A 415 13.12 -0.78 8.42
N VAL A 416 12.23 -1.48 7.70
CA VAL A 416 11.62 -0.95 6.47
C VAL A 416 10.66 0.20 6.80
N ALA A 417 9.86 0.08 7.86
CA ALA A 417 8.97 1.16 8.31
C ALA A 417 9.76 2.44 8.68
N CYS A 418 10.89 2.30 9.39
CA CYS A 418 11.78 3.41 9.70
C CYS A 418 12.38 4.04 8.43
N ARG A 419 12.84 3.22 7.48
CA ARG A 419 13.41 3.71 6.22
C ARG A 419 12.38 4.46 5.38
N GLU A 420 11.17 3.95 5.26
CA GLU A 420 10.06 4.64 4.58
C GLU A 420 9.71 5.96 5.26
N GLY A 421 9.68 5.98 6.60
CA GLY A 421 9.47 7.21 7.37
C GLY A 421 10.53 8.27 7.07
N GLN A 422 11.80 7.88 7.03
CA GLN A 422 12.90 8.78 6.73
C GLN A 422 12.79 9.37 5.31
N LEU A 423 12.51 8.53 4.31
CA LEU A 423 12.32 8.97 2.93
C LEU A 423 11.13 9.92 2.81
N TYR A 424 10.02 9.58 3.45
CA TYR A 424 8.81 10.41 3.46
C TYR A 424 9.06 11.79 4.08
N VAL A 425 9.76 11.85 5.22
CA VAL A 425 10.07 13.14 5.87
C VAL A 425 11.04 13.97 5.02
N SER A 426 11.97 13.34 4.32
CA SER A 426 12.82 14.04 3.33
C SER A 426 11.97 14.75 2.27
N ASP A 427 10.97 14.06 1.73
CA ASP A 427 10.01 14.61 0.74
C ASP A 427 9.15 15.73 1.35
N PHE A 428 8.62 15.51 2.55
CA PHE A 428 7.80 16.48 3.28
C PHE A 428 8.57 17.78 3.55
N ILE A 429 9.85 17.68 3.90
CA ILE A 429 10.70 18.85 4.09
C ILE A 429 10.94 19.62 2.78
N GLN A 430 11.05 18.92 1.66
CA GLN A 430 11.25 19.52 0.33
C GLN A 430 9.95 20.02 -0.32
N SER A 431 8.81 19.83 0.33
CA SER A 431 7.50 20.10 -0.29
C SER A 431 7.24 21.56 -0.66
N ASN A 432 7.88 22.52 0.03
CA ASN A 432 7.82 23.96 -0.23
C ASN A 432 8.85 24.68 0.68
N ASP A 433 8.92 26.02 0.60
CA ASP A 433 9.89 26.82 1.37
C ASP A 433 9.32 27.39 2.69
N THR A 434 8.07 27.09 3.04
CA THR A 434 7.43 27.54 4.29
C THR A 434 7.74 26.60 5.48
N ARG A 435 7.40 26.96 6.72
CA ARG A 435 7.52 26.02 7.86
C ARG A 435 6.46 24.93 7.89
N LEU A 436 5.35 25.08 7.15
CA LEU A 436 4.33 24.05 7.04
C LEU A 436 4.64 23.15 5.83
N GLY A 437 4.73 21.84 6.04
CA GLY A 437 4.94 20.90 4.95
C GLY A 437 3.64 20.51 4.28
N VAL A 438 3.72 20.22 2.99
CA VAL A 438 2.67 19.53 2.24
C VAL A 438 3.05 18.05 2.16
N HIS A 439 2.10 17.18 2.53
CA HIS A 439 2.31 15.74 2.45
C HIS A 439 2.54 15.36 0.98
N PRO A 440 3.65 14.69 0.65
CA PRO A 440 3.91 14.25 -0.72
C PRO A 440 2.77 13.31 -1.12
N SER A 441 2.00 13.69 -2.14
CA SER A 441 0.96 12.82 -2.69
C SER A 441 1.64 11.55 -3.20
N ARG A 442 1.59 10.50 -2.39
CA ARG A 442 1.84 9.13 -2.87
C ARG A 442 0.52 8.47 -3.27
N TYR A 443 -0.62 9.10 -2.97
CA TYR A 443 -1.94 8.52 -3.14
C TYR A 443 -2.93 9.50 -3.79
N SER A 444 -3.23 9.15 -5.05
CA SER A 444 -4.45 9.37 -5.83
C SER A 444 -4.43 10.53 -6.84
N PRO A 445 -4.89 10.31 -8.09
CA PRO A 445 -5.87 9.29 -8.49
C PRO A 445 -5.40 8.34 -9.62
N LEU A 446 -5.87 7.08 -9.56
CA LEU A 446 -5.88 6.12 -10.67
C LEU A 446 -4.49 5.65 -11.16
N PHE A 447 -4.12 4.44 -10.71
CA PHE A 447 -3.08 3.58 -11.32
C PHE A 447 -1.68 4.20 -11.52
N LYS A 448 -0.85 4.27 -10.47
CA LYS A 448 0.59 4.09 -10.71
C LYS A 448 0.80 2.63 -11.10
N THR A 449 1.12 2.40 -12.37
CA THR A 449 1.37 1.07 -12.92
C THR A 449 2.47 0.38 -12.13
N ASP A 450 2.15 -0.77 -11.54
CA ASP A 450 3.13 -1.63 -10.85
C ASP A 450 4.08 -2.20 -11.90
N LEU A 451 5.23 -1.54 -12.08
CA LEU A 451 6.20 -1.94 -13.09
C LEU A 451 6.69 -3.36 -12.84
N HIS A 452 6.71 -3.89 -11.61
CA HIS A 452 7.07 -5.29 -11.37
C HIS A 452 6.12 -6.30 -12.06
N ARG A 453 4.94 -5.87 -12.52
CA ARG A 453 3.93 -6.69 -13.19
C ARG A 453 3.87 -6.48 -14.70
N LEU A 454 4.74 -5.66 -15.28
CA LEU A 454 4.84 -5.48 -16.72
C LEU A 454 6.12 -6.15 -17.24
N PRO A 455 6.07 -7.44 -17.61
CA PRO A 455 7.29 -8.21 -17.82
C PRO A 455 8.01 -7.92 -19.15
N LEU A 456 7.39 -7.18 -20.06
CA LEU A 456 7.90 -6.92 -21.41
C LEU A 456 7.78 -5.45 -21.80
N GLN A 457 8.92 -4.85 -22.13
CA GLN A 457 9.03 -3.52 -22.71
C GLN A 457 9.53 -3.61 -24.16
N TYR A 458 8.97 -2.80 -25.06
CA TYR A 458 9.45 -2.66 -26.43
C TYR A 458 10.13 -1.32 -26.66
N ILE A 459 11.35 -1.37 -27.19
CA ILE A 459 12.15 -0.20 -27.56
C ILE A 459 12.14 -0.09 -29.08
N THR A 460 11.56 0.99 -29.60
CA THR A 460 11.47 1.22 -31.05
C THR A 460 12.85 1.39 -31.66
N ASP A 461 12.98 1.04 -32.93
CA ASP A 461 14.20 1.27 -33.71
C ASP A 461 13.83 1.32 -35.21
N PHE A 462 14.72 1.85 -36.05
CA PHE A 462 14.44 1.98 -37.48
C PHE A 462 14.27 0.60 -38.15
N LYS A 463 13.18 0.43 -38.91
CA LYS A 463 12.91 -0.74 -39.77
C LYS A 463 12.58 -0.24 -41.18
N GLU A 464 13.34 -0.71 -42.16
CA GLU A 464 13.05 -0.38 -43.56
C GLU A 464 11.67 -0.90 -43.94
N GLY A 465 10.87 -0.05 -44.61
CA GLY A 465 9.51 -0.38 -45.04
C GLY A 465 8.43 -0.36 -43.95
N MET A 466 8.73 0.10 -42.72
CA MET A 466 7.72 0.23 -41.65
C MET A 466 8.03 1.40 -40.72
N SER A 467 7.10 2.35 -40.62
CA SER A 467 7.21 3.51 -39.73
C SER A 467 7.19 3.11 -38.25
N ILE A 468 7.72 3.96 -37.38
CA ILE A 468 7.70 3.70 -35.92
C ILE A 468 6.26 3.55 -35.39
N PRO A 469 5.28 4.41 -35.74
CA PRO A 469 3.89 4.22 -35.33
C PRO A 469 3.30 2.87 -35.75
N GLU A 470 3.58 2.39 -36.97
CA GLU A 470 3.15 1.06 -37.43
C GLU A 470 3.78 -0.07 -36.60
N GLN A 471 5.07 0.05 -36.26
CA GLN A 471 5.75 -0.92 -35.38
C GLN A 471 5.10 -0.95 -33.99
N VAL A 472 4.78 0.21 -33.43
CA VAL A 472 4.14 0.33 -32.10
C VAL A 472 2.72 -0.24 -32.13
N GLU A 473 1.91 0.09 -33.15
CA GLU A 473 0.56 -0.45 -33.31
C GLU A 473 0.59 -1.99 -33.41
N ALA A 474 1.54 -2.56 -34.17
CA ALA A 474 1.71 -4.01 -34.28
C ALA A 474 2.14 -4.65 -32.95
N ALA A 475 3.10 -4.07 -32.24
CA ALA A 475 3.54 -4.54 -30.93
C ALA A 475 2.41 -4.48 -29.89
N CYS A 476 1.61 -3.40 -29.87
CA CYS A 476 0.47 -3.28 -28.99
C CYS A 476 -0.65 -4.27 -29.32
N LYS A 477 -0.93 -4.53 -30.60
CA LYS A 477 -1.86 -5.60 -31.02
C LYS A 477 -1.41 -6.97 -30.50
N GLY A 478 -0.11 -7.25 -30.54
CA GLY A 478 0.45 -8.50 -30.03
C GLY A 478 0.47 -8.61 -28.50
N GLY A 479 0.10 -7.56 -27.77
CA GLY A 479 -0.09 -7.59 -26.31
C GLY A 479 0.89 -6.74 -25.49
N ILE A 480 1.86 -6.05 -26.12
CA ILE A 480 2.77 -5.17 -25.37
C ILE A 480 2.01 -3.96 -24.81
N ARG A 481 2.25 -3.65 -23.53
CA ARG A 481 1.68 -2.50 -22.82
C ARG A 481 2.73 -1.52 -22.30
N TRP A 482 3.96 -1.59 -22.82
CA TRP A 482 5.04 -0.68 -22.46
C TRP A 482 5.94 -0.41 -23.65
N ILE A 483 5.88 0.84 -24.14
CA ILE A 483 6.60 1.33 -25.30
C ILE A 483 7.62 2.39 -24.86
N GLN A 484 8.84 2.25 -25.35
CA GLN A 484 9.88 3.27 -25.26
C GLN A 484 10.22 3.76 -26.66
N LEU A 485 9.85 4.99 -26.96
CA LEU A 485 10.17 5.66 -28.21
C LEU A 485 11.62 6.09 -28.19
N ARG A 486 12.40 5.46 -29.07
CA ARG A 486 13.81 5.75 -29.29
C ARG A 486 14.01 6.21 -30.72
N MET A 487 14.36 7.49 -30.86
CA MET A 487 14.70 8.16 -32.11
C MET A 487 16.04 8.87 -31.92
N LYS A 488 17.11 8.31 -32.48
CA LYS A 488 18.46 8.86 -32.37
C LYS A 488 18.77 9.71 -33.58
N GLU A 489 19.51 10.80 -33.37
CA GLU A 489 20.04 11.65 -34.46
C GLU A 489 18.91 12.25 -35.34
N THR A 490 17.71 12.42 -34.78
CA THR A 490 16.51 12.96 -35.44
C THR A 490 16.21 14.37 -34.96
N ASP A 491 15.64 15.20 -35.83
CA ASP A 491 15.28 16.56 -35.45
C ASP A 491 14.15 16.59 -34.40
N ARG A 492 14.05 17.70 -33.65
CA ARG A 492 13.06 17.85 -32.58
C ARG A 492 11.63 17.80 -33.10
N SER A 493 11.36 18.39 -34.26
CA SER A 493 10.03 18.50 -34.85
C SER A 493 9.49 17.13 -35.29
N GLU A 494 10.35 16.32 -35.91
CA GLU A 494 10.06 14.96 -36.33
C GLU A 494 9.84 14.03 -35.13
N CYS A 495 10.64 14.19 -34.07
CA CYS A 495 10.47 13.45 -32.82
C CYS A 495 9.11 13.79 -32.15
N LEU A 496 8.71 15.06 -32.12
CA LEU A 496 7.40 15.47 -31.60
C LEU A 496 6.24 14.92 -32.44
N LYS A 497 6.34 15.03 -33.77
CA LYS A 497 5.32 14.51 -34.68
C LYS A 497 5.11 13.01 -34.49
N THR A 498 6.21 12.24 -34.58
CA THR A 498 6.18 10.78 -34.40
C THR A 498 5.73 10.41 -32.99
N GLY A 499 6.20 11.15 -31.98
CA GLY A 499 5.83 10.93 -30.58
C GLY A 499 4.35 11.17 -30.29
N ALA A 500 3.71 12.16 -30.93
CA ALA A 500 2.28 12.39 -30.82
C ALA A 500 1.46 11.23 -31.41
N GLU A 501 1.87 10.69 -32.56
CA GLU A 501 1.24 9.52 -33.18
C GLU A 501 1.39 8.27 -32.29
N VAL A 502 2.60 8.03 -31.77
CA VAL A 502 2.86 6.93 -30.83
C VAL A 502 2.06 7.08 -29.53
N LYS A 503 1.93 8.30 -28.98
CA LYS A 503 1.12 8.57 -27.79
C LYS A 503 -0.35 8.18 -28.03
N ALA A 504 -0.92 8.56 -29.17
CA ALA A 504 -2.31 8.23 -29.50
C ALA A 504 -2.54 6.71 -29.58
N ILE A 505 -1.57 5.97 -30.15
CA ILE A 505 -1.61 4.51 -30.19
C ILE A 505 -1.51 3.94 -28.77
N CYS A 506 -0.57 4.43 -27.95
CA CYS A 506 -0.42 3.95 -26.58
C CYS A 506 -1.70 4.16 -25.76
N GLN A 507 -2.36 5.31 -25.90
CA GLN A 507 -3.65 5.59 -25.27
C GLN A 507 -4.74 4.61 -25.71
N LYS A 508 -4.84 4.34 -27.02
CA LYS A 508 -5.80 3.38 -27.60
C LYS A 508 -5.65 1.97 -27.01
N TYR A 509 -4.42 1.52 -26.76
CA TYR A 509 -4.13 0.17 -26.24
C TYR A 509 -3.89 0.11 -24.73
N ASN A 510 -4.05 1.23 -24.02
CA ASN A 510 -3.71 1.36 -22.60
C ASN A 510 -2.27 0.89 -22.30
N ALA A 511 -1.32 1.36 -23.11
CA ALA A 511 0.10 1.09 -22.99
C ALA A 511 0.85 2.30 -22.42
N LEU A 512 1.88 2.05 -21.62
CA LEU A 512 2.80 3.08 -21.15
C LEU A 512 3.64 3.63 -22.30
N PHE A 513 3.81 4.94 -22.34
CA PHE A 513 4.59 5.67 -23.32
C PHE A 513 5.78 6.40 -22.67
N ILE A 514 6.99 5.91 -22.92
CA ILE A 514 8.25 6.45 -22.40
C ILE A 514 9.09 7.05 -23.53
N ILE A 515 9.65 8.23 -23.31
CA ILE A 515 10.62 8.85 -24.25
C ILE A 515 12.05 8.44 -23.87
N ASN A 516 12.87 8.10 -24.85
CA ASN A 516 14.28 7.82 -24.64
C ASN A 516 15.11 9.12 -24.64
N ASP A 517 15.98 9.29 -23.64
CA ASP A 517 17.01 10.34 -23.45
C ASP A 517 16.49 11.79 -23.30
N ARG A 518 15.41 12.17 -24.00
CA ARG A 518 14.94 13.55 -24.17
C ARG A 518 13.83 13.95 -23.19
N VAL A 519 14.21 14.51 -22.04
CA VAL A 519 13.29 15.00 -20.99
C VAL A 519 12.38 16.13 -21.50
N ASP A 520 12.89 17.01 -22.36
CA ASP A 520 12.14 18.11 -22.95
C ASP A 520 10.98 17.61 -23.83
N ILE A 521 11.23 16.59 -24.65
CA ILE A 521 10.20 15.95 -25.48
C ILE A 521 9.17 15.22 -24.61
N ALA A 522 9.63 14.52 -23.56
CA ALA A 522 8.74 13.84 -22.63
C ALA A 522 7.76 14.80 -21.94
N LEU A 523 8.25 16.00 -21.58
CA LEU A 523 7.44 17.04 -20.96
C LEU A 523 6.41 17.62 -21.94
N GLU A 524 6.83 17.98 -23.15
CA GLU A 524 5.97 18.62 -24.15
C GLU A 524 4.89 17.68 -24.71
N LEU A 525 5.24 16.40 -24.93
CA LEU A 525 4.27 15.39 -25.32
C LEU A 525 3.43 14.91 -24.15
N ASP A 526 3.71 15.34 -22.92
CA ASP A 526 3.10 14.80 -21.71
C ASP A 526 3.13 13.25 -21.72
N ALA A 527 4.31 12.69 -21.97
CA ALA A 527 4.54 11.25 -21.96
C ALA A 527 4.37 10.70 -20.53
N ASP A 528 4.23 9.38 -20.38
CA ASP A 528 4.17 8.77 -19.05
C ASP A 528 5.52 8.85 -18.32
N GLY A 529 6.61 9.06 -19.07
CA GLY A 529 7.94 9.16 -18.50
C GLY A 529 9.09 9.25 -19.49
N VAL A 530 10.31 9.11 -18.95
CA VAL A 530 11.58 9.14 -19.70
C VAL A 530 12.49 7.98 -19.26
N HIS A 531 13.29 7.47 -20.19
CA HIS A 531 14.42 6.57 -19.90
C HIS A 531 15.74 7.28 -20.18
N LEU A 532 16.64 7.31 -19.19
CA LEU A 532 17.89 8.06 -19.26
C LEU A 532 19.12 7.13 -19.25
N GLY A 533 19.96 7.28 -20.26
CA GLY A 533 21.31 6.71 -20.30
C GLY A 533 22.27 7.34 -19.29
N LYS A 534 23.54 6.95 -19.38
CA LYS A 534 24.59 7.42 -18.46
C LYS A 534 25.00 8.87 -18.71
N GLU A 535 25.05 9.25 -19.98
CA GLU A 535 25.48 10.58 -20.43
C GLU A 535 24.31 11.57 -20.59
N ASP A 536 23.08 11.11 -20.36
CA ASP A 536 21.89 11.94 -20.47
C ASP A 536 21.66 12.75 -19.19
N MET A 537 20.56 13.52 -19.15
CA MET A 537 20.19 14.32 -17.98
C MET A 537 20.22 13.48 -16.69
N ASN A 538 20.70 14.08 -15.60
CA ASN A 538 20.66 13.44 -14.30
C ASN A 538 19.19 13.16 -13.90
N PRO A 539 18.83 11.94 -13.45
CA PRO A 539 17.47 11.59 -13.06
C PRO A 539 16.86 12.50 -11.98
N LEU A 540 17.67 13.04 -11.06
CA LEU A 540 17.18 14.03 -10.08
C LEU A 540 16.76 15.35 -10.75
N GLU A 541 17.50 15.80 -11.76
CA GLU A 541 17.12 17.00 -12.53
C GLU A 541 15.90 16.71 -13.40
N ALA A 542 15.86 15.54 -14.05
CA ALA A 542 14.67 15.11 -14.79
C ALA A 542 13.43 15.04 -13.90
N ARG A 543 13.57 14.57 -12.65
CA ARG A 543 12.49 14.56 -11.65
C ARG A 543 11.99 15.95 -11.30
N LYS A 544 12.87 16.94 -11.17
CA LYS A 544 12.47 18.33 -10.92
C LYS A 544 11.65 18.91 -12.08
N LEU A 545 11.99 18.57 -13.32
CA LEU A 545 11.29 19.06 -14.51
C LEU A 545 9.95 18.34 -14.75
N LEU A 546 9.92 17.02 -14.58
CA LEU A 546 8.76 16.18 -14.91
C LEU A 546 7.76 16.01 -13.75
N GLY A 547 8.17 16.30 -12.52
CA GLY A 547 7.36 16.07 -11.32
C GLY A 547 7.38 14.63 -10.82
N ASN A 548 6.65 14.38 -9.72
CA ASN A 548 6.65 13.10 -9.00
C ASN A 548 5.76 12.02 -9.63
N ASP A 549 4.96 12.39 -10.63
CA ASP A 549 3.96 11.50 -11.23
C ASP A 549 4.50 10.74 -12.44
N LYS A 550 5.53 11.25 -13.11
CA LYS A 550 6.14 10.64 -14.30
C LYS A 550 7.07 9.48 -13.95
N ILE A 551 7.22 8.52 -14.86
CA ILE A 551 8.14 7.38 -14.72
C ILE A 551 9.55 7.81 -15.18
N ILE A 552 10.57 7.57 -14.38
CA ILE A 552 11.97 7.84 -14.73
C ILE A 552 12.76 6.53 -14.67
N GLY A 553 13.13 6.01 -15.83
CA GLY A 553 14.04 4.88 -15.95
C GLY A 553 15.48 5.33 -16.09
N ALA A 554 16.42 4.50 -15.66
CA ALA A 554 17.82 4.72 -16.01
C ALA A 554 18.56 3.44 -16.42
N THR A 555 19.50 3.61 -17.35
CA THR A 555 20.44 2.55 -17.73
C THR A 555 21.48 2.35 -16.61
N CYS A 556 21.67 1.09 -16.20
CA CYS A 556 22.76 0.65 -15.32
C CYS A 556 23.57 -0.46 -16.01
N ASN A 557 24.87 -0.54 -15.71
CA ASN A 557 25.74 -1.62 -16.19
C ASN A 557 26.39 -2.40 -15.04
N THR A 558 26.34 -1.88 -13.82
CA THR A 558 26.97 -2.46 -12.63
C THR A 558 26.09 -2.27 -11.39
N PHE A 559 26.35 -3.02 -10.32
CA PHE A 559 25.68 -2.79 -9.03
C PHE A 559 25.96 -1.39 -8.46
N LYS A 560 27.15 -0.83 -8.70
CA LYS A 560 27.49 0.55 -8.29
C LYS A 560 26.62 1.59 -8.99
N ASP A 561 26.29 1.36 -10.26
CA ASP A 561 25.33 2.21 -10.97
C ASP A 561 23.96 2.14 -10.30
N ILE A 562 23.48 0.95 -9.94
CA ILE A 562 22.20 0.74 -9.26
C ILE A 562 22.16 1.48 -7.92
N MET A 563 23.22 1.39 -7.11
CA MET A 563 23.35 2.15 -5.86
C MET A 563 23.27 3.66 -6.10
N THR A 564 23.94 4.16 -7.14
CA THR A 564 23.89 5.59 -7.50
C THR A 564 22.50 5.99 -8.00
N ARG A 565 21.84 5.16 -8.82
CA ARG A 565 20.52 5.49 -9.35
C ARG A 565 19.42 5.37 -8.28
N SER A 566 19.57 4.48 -7.30
CA SER A 566 18.59 4.32 -6.22
C SER A 566 18.46 5.59 -5.37
N VAL A 567 19.56 6.30 -5.10
CA VAL A 567 19.53 7.60 -4.43
C VAL A 567 18.96 8.71 -5.32
N GLN A 568 18.98 8.52 -6.64
CA GLN A 568 18.42 9.46 -7.62
C GLN A 568 16.92 9.25 -7.90
N ARG A 569 16.25 8.32 -7.18
CA ARG A 569 14.78 8.14 -7.19
C ARG A 569 14.21 7.83 -8.57
N ILE A 570 14.88 6.94 -9.30
CA ILE A 570 14.36 6.33 -10.51
C ILE A 570 13.26 5.30 -10.16
N ASP A 571 12.35 5.06 -11.09
CA ASP A 571 11.24 4.12 -10.96
C ASP A 571 11.58 2.72 -11.50
N TYR A 572 12.53 2.60 -12.43
CA TYR A 572 13.01 1.32 -12.94
C TYR A 572 14.43 1.38 -13.53
N ILE A 573 15.08 0.22 -13.61
CA ILE A 573 16.45 0.06 -14.11
C ILE A 573 16.42 -0.73 -15.42
N GLY A 574 17.04 -0.17 -16.47
CA GLY A 574 17.48 -0.95 -17.62
C GLY A 574 18.90 -1.47 -17.39
N LEU A 575 19.04 -2.73 -16.95
CA LEU A 575 20.34 -3.34 -16.68
C LEU A 575 20.87 -4.01 -17.94
N GLY A 576 22.10 -3.73 -18.34
CA GLY A 576 22.69 -4.40 -19.50
C GLY A 576 24.07 -3.87 -19.85
N PRO A 577 24.65 -4.23 -21.01
CA PRO A 577 24.08 -5.19 -21.94
C PRO A 577 24.13 -6.63 -21.39
N PHE A 578 23.08 -7.43 -21.62
CA PHE A 578 23.06 -8.86 -21.28
C PHE A 578 24.04 -9.65 -22.15
N THR A 579 24.09 -9.38 -23.44
CA THR A 579 25.06 -9.91 -24.40
C THR A 579 25.37 -8.87 -25.49
N TYR A 580 26.27 -9.18 -26.41
CA TYR A 580 26.61 -8.28 -27.51
C TYR A 580 25.37 -7.81 -28.26
N THR A 581 25.30 -6.51 -28.56
CA THR A 581 24.18 -5.90 -29.29
C THR A 581 24.69 -4.81 -30.23
N THR A 582 24.18 -4.79 -31.46
CA THR A 582 24.53 -3.77 -32.46
C THR A 582 23.82 -2.43 -32.24
N THR A 583 22.87 -2.35 -31.30
CA THR A 583 22.04 -1.16 -31.10
C THR A 583 22.75 -0.03 -30.33
N LYS A 584 23.99 -0.19 -29.83
CA LYS A 584 24.76 0.87 -29.14
C LYS A 584 26.20 0.98 -29.69
N LYS A 585 26.65 2.21 -30.00
CA LYS A 585 27.99 2.52 -30.58
C LYS A 585 29.16 2.39 -29.58
N LYS A 586 28.92 2.47 -28.26
CA LYS A 586 29.89 2.21 -27.17
C LYS A 586 29.29 1.21 -26.19
N LEU A 587 29.82 -0.01 -26.13
CA LEU A 587 29.31 -1.08 -25.27
C LEU A 587 30.08 -1.14 -23.95
N SER A 588 29.35 -1.17 -22.85
CA SER A 588 29.89 -1.59 -21.55
C SER A 588 30.13 -3.11 -21.54
N PRO A 589 30.93 -3.65 -20.60
CA PRO A 589 31.17 -5.08 -20.49
C PRO A 589 29.87 -5.89 -20.43
N VAL A 590 29.85 -7.03 -21.12
CA VAL A 590 28.72 -7.96 -21.14
C VAL A 590 28.57 -8.62 -19.77
N LEU A 591 27.34 -8.62 -19.23
CA LEU A 591 27.05 -9.20 -17.92
C LEU A 591 26.84 -10.72 -17.94
N GLY A 592 26.17 -11.24 -18.98
CA GLY A 592 25.71 -12.63 -19.02
C GLY A 592 24.77 -12.99 -17.85
N LEU A 593 24.34 -14.25 -17.76
CA LEU A 593 23.41 -14.68 -16.70
C LEU A 593 24.01 -14.54 -15.29
N GLU A 594 25.31 -14.81 -15.16
CA GLU A 594 25.99 -14.78 -13.87
C GLU A 594 26.11 -13.35 -13.31
N GLY A 595 26.40 -12.37 -14.16
CA GLY A 595 26.39 -10.96 -13.78
C GLY A 595 25.02 -10.52 -13.24
N TYR A 596 23.93 -10.96 -13.88
CA TYR A 596 22.57 -10.67 -13.40
C TYR A 596 22.28 -11.32 -12.04
N ARG A 597 22.61 -12.61 -11.85
CA ARG A 597 22.41 -13.29 -10.56
C ARG A 597 23.11 -12.56 -9.42
N ASN A 598 24.38 -12.22 -9.62
CA ASN A 598 25.20 -11.53 -8.61
C ASN A 598 24.66 -10.14 -8.28
N ILE A 599 24.24 -9.38 -9.29
CA ILE A 599 23.65 -8.05 -9.10
C ILE A 599 22.30 -8.14 -8.38
N MET A 600 21.42 -9.06 -8.78
CA MET A 600 20.11 -9.24 -8.15
C MET A 600 20.24 -9.71 -6.69
N GLU A 601 21.20 -10.59 -6.38
CA GLU A 601 21.50 -10.98 -5.00
C GLU A 601 22.00 -9.80 -4.17
N SER A 602 22.87 -8.96 -4.73
CA SER A 602 23.37 -7.75 -4.07
C SER A 602 22.23 -6.74 -3.79
N CYS A 603 21.28 -6.60 -4.72
CA CYS A 603 20.08 -5.78 -4.52
C CYS A 603 19.23 -6.32 -3.36
N ARG A 604 19.01 -7.64 -3.29
CA ARG A 604 18.28 -8.28 -2.18
C ARG A 604 18.96 -8.04 -0.83
N LYS A 605 20.28 -8.22 -0.75
CA LYS A 605 21.06 -8.02 0.49
C LYS A 605 21.02 -6.58 0.99
N THR A 606 20.97 -5.61 0.08
CA THR A 606 20.94 -4.16 0.39
C THR A 606 19.54 -3.59 0.51
N GLY A 607 18.49 -4.39 0.28
CA GLY A 607 17.10 -3.95 0.34
C GLY A 607 16.67 -3.03 -0.81
N ILE A 608 17.40 -3.02 -1.93
CA ILE A 608 17.01 -2.27 -3.13
C ILE A 608 15.95 -3.07 -3.88
N ASN A 609 14.74 -2.52 -3.93
CA ASN A 609 13.57 -3.15 -4.56
C ASN A 609 13.08 -2.41 -5.82
N ILE A 610 13.99 -1.77 -6.57
CA ILE A 610 13.64 -1.08 -7.82
C ILE A 610 13.47 -2.15 -8.93
N PRO A 611 12.40 -2.10 -9.75
CA PRO A 611 12.22 -3.01 -10.88
C PRO A 611 13.44 -3.03 -11.81
N VAL A 612 13.96 -4.22 -12.10
CA VAL A 612 15.12 -4.41 -12.99
C VAL A 612 14.69 -5.09 -14.28
N TYR A 613 15.01 -4.46 -15.41
CA TYR A 613 14.75 -4.95 -16.75
C TYR A 613 16.04 -5.33 -17.44
N ALA A 614 16.13 -6.57 -17.92
CA ALA A 614 17.26 -6.96 -18.74
C ALA A 614 17.21 -6.29 -20.11
N ILE A 615 18.31 -5.69 -20.54
CA ILE A 615 18.42 -5.04 -21.85
C ILE A 615 19.68 -5.48 -22.60
N GLY A 616 19.61 -5.45 -23.93
CA GLY A 616 20.76 -5.61 -24.83
C GLY A 616 21.05 -7.04 -25.25
N GLY A 617 20.72 -7.36 -26.51
CA GLY A 617 21.14 -8.58 -27.20
C GLY A 617 20.35 -9.85 -26.85
N ILE A 618 19.25 -9.74 -26.11
CA ILE A 618 18.44 -10.87 -25.63
C ILE A 618 17.81 -11.62 -26.81
N LYS A 619 17.94 -12.96 -26.82
CA LYS A 619 17.28 -13.89 -27.74
C LYS A 619 16.24 -14.72 -26.99
N GLU A 620 15.37 -15.42 -27.71
CA GLU A 620 14.28 -16.23 -27.12
C GLU A 620 14.78 -17.24 -26.08
N LYS A 621 15.87 -17.95 -26.38
CA LYS A 621 16.48 -18.92 -25.45
C LYS A 621 16.97 -18.30 -24.13
N ASP A 622 17.20 -16.99 -24.11
CA ASP A 622 17.75 -16.28 -22.94
C ASP A 622 16.66 -15.80 -21.99
N ILE A 623 15.40 -15.70 -22.47
CA ILE A 623 14.27 -15.12 -21.73
C ILE A 623 14.04 -15.86 -20.41
N SER A 624 13.80 -17.19 -20.47
CA SER A 624 13.50 -17.96 -19.28
C SER A 624 14.66 -17.97 -18.26
N PRO A 625 15.92 -18.23 -18.65
CA PRO A 625 17.05 -18.13 -17.73
C PRO A 625 17.22 -16.76 -17.07
N LEU A 626 16.90 -15.68 -17.79
CA LEU A 626 16.96 -14.31 -17.26
C LEU A 626 15.93 -14.08 -16.15
N PHE A 627 14.67 -14.48 -16.35
CA PHE A 627 13.64 -14.37 -15.31
C PHE A 627 14.01 -15.14 -14.03
N SER A 628 14.67 -16.30 -14.16
CA SER A 628 15.15 -17.08 -13.01
C SER A 628 16.22 -16.37 -12.16
N THR A 629 16.80 -15.25 -12.61
CA THR A 629 17.71 -14.42 -11.81
C THR A 629 16.99 -13.51 -10.81
N GLY A 630 15.67 -13.32 -10.99
CA GLY A 630 14.82 -12.45 -10.18
C GLY A 630 14.60 -11.04 -10.73
N ILE A 631 14.95 -10.79 -11.99
CA ILE A 631 14.57 -9.54 -12.68
C ILE A 631 13.05 -9.40 -12.78
N SER A 632 12.58 -8.16 -12.96
CA SER A 632 11.15 -7.86 -13.12
C SER A 632 10.66 -8.00 -14.56
N GLY A 633 11.54 -7.86 -15.54
CA GLY A 633 11.17 -8.02 -16.94
C GLY A 633 12.34 -7.90 -17.91
N ILE A 634 12.01 -7.85 -19.20
CA ILE A 634 12.98 -7.68 -20.29
C ILE A 634 12.56 -6.54 -21.21
N ALA A 635 13.53 -5.82 -21.78
CA ALA A 635 13.29 -4.84 -22.83
C ALA A 635 13.88 -5.31 -24.16
N LEU A 636 13.03 -5.41 -25.18
CA LEU A 636 13.37 -5.96 -26.48
C LEU A 636 13.25 -4.91 -27.59
N SER A 637 14.07 -5.07 -28.63
CA SER A 637 14.01 -4.22 -29.83
C SER A 637 14.18 -5.08 -31.08
N SER A 638 15.40 -5.50 -31.40
CA SER A 638 15.73 -6.27 -32.60
C SER A 638 14.99 -7.61 -32.71
N LEU A 639 14.76 -8.30 -31.59
CA LEU A 639 14.06 -9.60 -31.58
C LEU A 639 12.62 -9.50 -32.12
N ILE A 640 11.94 -8.38 -31.83
CA ILE A 640 10.59 -8.11 -32.32
C ILE A 640 10.66 -7.48 -33.71
N LYS A 641 11.49 -6.43 -33.85
CA LYS A 641 11.62 -5.65 -35.09
C LYS A 641 11.99 -6.50 -36.30
N ASN A 642 12.93 -7.44 -36.17
CA ASN A 642 13.46 -8.21 -37.30
C ASN A 642 12.58 -9.41 -37.69
N SER A 643 11.44 -9.61 -37.01
CA SER A 643 10.48 -10.64 -37.42
C SER A 643 9.70 -10.22 -38.67
N GLU A 644 9.25 -11.21 -39.43
CA GLU A 644 8.37 -11.00 -40.60
C GLU A 644 7.02 -10.40 -40.15
N ASN A 645 6.46 -10.90 -39.04
CA ASN A 645 5.23 -10.38 -38.44
C ASN A 645 5.46 -10.00 -36.97
N LEU A 646 5.50 -8.69 -36.70
CA LEU A 646 5.72 -8.13 -35.36
C LEU A 646 4.62 -8.55 -34.36
N THR A 647 3.36 -8.58 -34.80
CA THR A 647 2.22 -8.94 -33.94
C THR A 647 2.37 -10.37 -33.44
N SER A 648 2.53 -11.33 -34.36
CA SER A 648 2.64 -12.74 -34.01
C SER A 648 3.91 -13.05 -33.22
N LYS A 649 5.05 -12.43 -33.54
CA LYS A 649 6.28 -12.59 -32.75
C LYS A 649 6.12 -12.02 -31.34
N THR A 650 5.38 -10.92 -31.18
CA THR A 650 5.08 -10.35 -29.87
C THR A 650 4.22 -11.30 -29.03
N GLU A 651 3.17 -11.87 -29.62
CA GLU A 651 2.29 -12.85 -28.94
C GLU A 651 3.09 -14.08 -28.48
N GLU A 652 3.98 -14.58 -29.33
CA GLU A 652 4.88 -15.70 -29.01
C GLU A 652 5.75 -15.39 -27.78
N ILE A 653 6.41 -14.22 -27.77
CA ILE A 653 7.25 -13.80 -26.65
C ILE A 653 6.44 -13.63 -25.37
N ILE A 654 5.25 -13.04 -25.45
CA ILE A 654 4.37 -12.89 -24.28
C ILE A 654 3.96 -14.27 -23.74
N ASN A 655 3.60 -15.20 -24.60
CA ASN A 655 3.27 -16.57 -24.19
C ASN A 655 4.46 -17.30 -23.55
N LEU A 656 5.68 -17.09 -24.06
CA LEU A 656 6.90 -17.62 -23.44
C LEU A 656 7.13 -17.08 -22.02
N ILE A 657 6.78 -15.82 -21.79
CA ILE A 657 6.87 -15.18 -20.48
C ILE A 657 5.75 -15.67 -19.54
N ILE A 658 4.49 -15.68 -19.99
CA ILE A 658 3.32 -16.05 -19.16
C ILE A 658 3.39 -17.51 -18.71
N ASN A 659 3.82 -18.45 -19.57
CA ASN A 659 3.87 -19.87 -19.22
C ASN A 659 4.98 -20.24 -18.22
N LYS A 660 5.73 -19.27 -17.70
CA LYS A 660 6.92 -19.47 -16.84
C LYS A 660 6.93 -18.61 -15.58
N ILE A 661 6.03 -17.63 -15.47
CA ILE A 661 5.70 -16.91 -14.24
C ILE A 661 4.58 -17.68 -13.55
#